data_AF-A0A535QKR3-F1
#
_entry.id   AF-A0A535QKR3-F1
#
_cell.length_a   1.000
_cell.length_b   1.000
_cell.length_c   1.000
_cell.angle_alpha   90.00
_cell.angle_beta   90.00
_cell.angle_gamma   90.00
#
_symmetry.space_group_name_H-M   'P 1'
#
loop_
_entity.id
_entity.type
_entity.pdbx_description
1 polymer ?
#
loop_
_entity_poly.entity_id
_entity_poly.type
_entity_poly.pdbx_seq_one_letter_code
_entity_poly.pdbx_strand_id
1 'polypeptide(L)'
;MRRIRGAHGAPSRALVMTRRRVLILGGGHAGVRCARELLEHRRSPDELDITLVSRENVEVWHGLMPQIVSGVLQAQHVLIPLREILRGAAIYSREIETIDPVARRAVLSLGGESDEVTLEADYLVIALGSVTDLSRFPGLSEHALQTKTIGDFIHLRNHLIEMLEAASVTTDAAERQRRLTFVVVGAGYAGVEIASEANEFLRASLRAYPMIAATELRVITVDILTRVLPTFNDRLAQRVVDRMRMRGIEVRLGVGVKEATAGTIVLADGSRIETRSIIATVGIGTNPLVRALPIELQRGRIPCDAFCRVPGWPGVYAAGDNAAVPDPSSGQAYGAMVMVAFGEGKQAARNILADLRGEPPEPCRPARFGEVALLSRSYGVAQVRGIALHGWPASLVSRALFLSFMPTWRRRLALALHWMGSALLSDRLTPLPIGRSNMVIPMRFAAGETIVREGELSGRFYIVTAGDVEVLQRVDGEERVIRKLGPGDHFGEIAALGNRRRTATVRSLTPTSVLSLARQDFAALVEHLPALHDALEAYPTSPSSPSPAGGGGQGGGRAGWGALTTRRPGTVPDLLCWSELTGLVGEVVRIGLAELDVDALVARDVVLEDAEYGLRAGRRHFAVGAEDGQLVLERGDIEILARNQVVGRHLGGDLLGCVRLHPLQSLDVDVDQPLGDVLVAVDPIVLGEDANEGVVATERRAGRFGRAEID
;
A
#
# COMPACT_ATOMS: atom_id res chain seq x y z
N MET A 1 53.98 9.80 -50.88
CA MET A 1 53.55 10.89 -51.79
C MET A 1 52.08 10.68 -52.17
N ARG A 2 51.17 11.48 -51.59
CA ARG A 2 49.87 11.96 -52.13
C ARG A 2 49.26 11.22 -53.36
N ARG A 3 48.04 10.65 -53.23
CA ARG A 3 46.77 11.29 -53.66
C ARG A 3 45.55 10.36 -53.52
N ILE A 4 44.50 10.97 -52.99
CA ILE A 4 43.10 10.52 -52.91
C ILE A 4 42.39 10.80 -54.25
N ARG A 5 41.55 9.86 -54.71
CA ARG A 5 40.33 10.03 -55.55
C ARG A 5 39.46 8.80 -55.19
N GLY A 6 38.19 8.87 -54.83
CA GLY A 6 37.14 9.83 -55.11
C GLY A 6 35.90 8.99 -55.46
N ALA A 7 34.92 8.98 -54.57
CA ALA A 7 33.72 8.14 -54.51
C ALA A 7 32.88 8.07 -55.79
N HIS A 8 32.20 6.93 -56.01
CA HIS A 8 30.81 6.83 -56.47
C HIS A 8 30.14 5.71 -55.65
N GLY A 9 29.64 6.07 -54.47
CA GLY A 9 28.84 5.18 -53.63
C GLY A 9 27.42 5.07 -54.17
N ALA A 10 26.97 3.85 -54.44
CA ALA A 10 25.56 3.54 -54.62
C ALA A 10 24.78 3.96 -53.36
N PRO A 11 23.51 4.39 -53.48
CA PRO A 11 22.70 4.67 -52.31
C PRO A 11 22.56 3.39 -51.49
N SER A 12 23.16 3.36 -50.30
CA SER A 12 22.86 2.35 -49.30
C SER A 12 21.38 2.50 -48.95
N ARG A 13 20.59 1.50 -49.31
CA ARG A 13 19.26 1.31 -48.74
C ARG A 13 19.44 1.27 -47.22
N ALA A 14 19.09 2.34 -46.53
CA ALA A 14 18.84 2.29 -45.10
C ALA A 14 17.66 1.31 -44.91
N LEU A 15 17.97 0.08 -44.51
CA LEU A 15 17.00 -0.82 -43.89
C LEU A 15 16.63 -0.17 -42.56
N VAL A 16 15.62 0.71 -42.57
CA VAL A 16 14.97 1.15 -41.34
C VAL A 16 14.22 -0.06 -40.80
N MET A 17 14.91 -0.86 -39.99
CA MET A 17 14.32 -1.98 -39.28
C MET A 17 13.61 -1.40 -38.05
N THR A 18 12.40 -0.86 -38.24
CA THR A 18 11.56 -0.41 -37.13
C THR A 18 11.09 -1.64 -36.38
N ARG A 19 11.74 -1.93 -35.25
CA ARG A 19 11.28 -2.97 -34.32
C ARG A 19 9.83 -2.72 -33.93
N ARG A 20 9.02 -3.79 -33.91
CA ARG A 20 7.61 -3.74 -33.53
C ARG A 20 7.49 -3.68 -32.02
N ARG A 21 6.78 -2.66 -31.53
CA ARG A 21 6.66 -2.36 -30.10
C ARG A 21 5.39 -2.97 -29.54
N VAL A 22 5.52 -3.79 -28.50
CA VAL A 22 4.41 -4.32 -27.71
C VAL A 22 4.47 -3.72 -26.32
N LEU A 23 3.44 -2.97 -25.93
CA LEU A 23 3.30 -2.36 -24.62
C LEU A 23 2.25 -3.12 -23.79
N ILE A 24 2.67 -3.62 -22.62
CA ILE A 24 1.84 -4.37 -21.70
C ILE A 24 1.63 -3.55 -20.43
N LEU A 25 0.38 -3.23 -20.13
CA LEU A 25 -0.01 -2.45 -18.96
C LEU A 25 -0.49 -3.39 -17.85
N GLY A 26 0.36 -3.63 -16.85
CA GLY A 26 0.07 -4.43 -15.66
C GLY A 26 1.05 -5.60 -15.47
N GLY A 27 1.73 -5.62 -14.32
CA GLY A 27 2.63 -6.70 -13.88
C GLY A 27 1.96 -7.88 -13.18
N GLY A 28 0.64 -8.02 -13.32
CA GLY A 28 -0.12 -9.14 -12.76
C GLY A 28 -0.03 -10.41 -13.61
N HIS A 29 -0.76 -11.45 -13.19
CA HIS A 29 -0.77 -12.77 -13.82
C HIS A 29 -0.99 -12.75 -15.34
N ALA A 30 -1.95 -11.96 -15.86
CA ALA A 30 -2.21 -11.89 -17.29
C ALA A 30 -1.06 -11.22 -18.07
N GLY A 31 -0.59 -10.05 -17.62
CA GLY A 31 0.48 -9.30 -18.28
C GLY A 31 1.82 -10.04 -18.26
N VAL A 32 2.17 -10.67 -17.15
CA VAL A 32 3.38 -11.51 -17.03
C VAL A 32 3.32 -12.70 -17.97
N ARG A 33 2.18 -13.41 -18.06
CA ARG A 33 2.04 -14.53 -18.98
C ARG A 33 2.07 -14.10 -20.44
N CYS A 34 1.50 -12.94 -20.76
CA CYS A 34 1.60 -12.35 -22.09
C CYS A 34 3.07 -12.06 -22.45
N ALA A 35 3.78 -11.32 -21.60
CA ALA A 35 5.18 -10.98 -21.82
C ALA A 35 6.07 -12.23 -21.98
N ARG A 36 5.89 -13.24 -21.11
CA ARG A 36 6.63 -14.51 -21.20
C ARG A 36 6.36 -15.26 -22.49
N GLU A 37 5.10 -15.41 -22.88
CA GLU A 37 4.76 -16.15 -24.09
C GLU A 37 5.32 -15.45 -25.34
N LEU A 38 5.29 -14.11 -25.39
CA LEU A 38 5.93 -13.31 -26.44
C LEU A 38 7.46 -13.53 -26.47
N LEU A 39 8.13 -13.48 -25.31
CA LEU A 39 9.57 -13.72 -25.21
C LEU A 39 9.97 -15.14 -25.65
N GLU A 40 9.17 -16.14 -25.27
CA GLU A 40 9.42 -17.56 -25.56
C GLU A 40 9.15 -17.91 -27.04
N HIS A 41 8.22 -17.23 -27.71
CA HIS A 41 7.76 -17.58 -29.06
C HIS A 41 8.06 -16.54 -30.15
N ARG A 42 8.71 -15.42 -29.82
CA ARG A 42 9.26 -14.49 -30.82
C ARG A 42 10.37 -15.17 -31.61
N ARG A 43 10.38 -14.91 -32.91
CA ARG A 43 11.41 -15.35 -33.86
C ARG A 43 12.28 -14.14 -34.23
N SER A 44 13.51 -14.39 -34.66
CA SER A 44 14.43 -13.33 -35.11
C SER A 44 13.80 -12.35 -36.10
N PRO A 45 13.01 -12.80 -37.11
CA PRO A 45 12.37 -11.88 -38.07
C PRO A 45 11.20 -11.06 -37.50
N ASP A 46 10.69 -11.38 -36.30
CA ASP A 46 9.57 -10.64 -35.73
C ASP A 46 9.99 -9.26 -35.20
N GLU A 47 11.28 -9.08 -34.87
CA GLU A 47 11.85 -7.81 -34.41
C GLU A 47 11.05 -7.13 -33.29
N LEU A 48 10.65 -7.91 -32.29
CA LEU A 48 9.76 -7.48 -31.22
C LEU A 48 10.51 -6.85 -30.03
N ASP A 49 10.18 -5.60 -29.75
CA ASP A 49 10.49 -4.93 -28.49
C ASP A 49 9.29 -5.01 -27.55
N ILE A 50 9.49 -5.69 -26.42
CA ILE A 50 8.44 -5.96 -25.44
C ILE A 50 8.69 -5.07 -24.23
N THR A 51 7.71 -4.24 -23.88
CA THR A 51 7.73 -3.36 -22.73
C THR A 51 6.58 -3.72 -21.80
N LEU A 52 6.86 -3.88 -20.51
CA LEU A 52 5.84 -4.05 -19.47
C LEU A 52 5.94 -2.90 -18.47
N VAL A 53 4.81 -2.27 -18.21
CA VAL A 53 4.65 -1.21 -17.21
C VAL A 53 3.84 -1.77 -16.05
N SER A 54 4.32 -1.55 -14.83
CA SER A 54 3.63 -1.94 -13.62
C SER A 54 3.99 -0.93 -12.53
N ARG A 55 3.05 -0.64 -11.61
CA ARG A 55 3.36 0.19 -10.43
C ARG A 55 4.50 -0.42 -9.60
N GLU A 56 4.49 -1.74 -9.49
CA GLU A 56 5.44 -2.51 -8.69
C GLU A 56 6.23 -3.49 -9.56
N ASN A 57 7.53 -3.65 -9.25
CA ASN A 57 8.41 -4.61 -9.92
C ASN A 57 8.22 -6.06 -9.43
N VAL A 58 6.98 -6.47 -9.13
CA VAL A 58 6.66 -7.81 -8.64
C VAL A 58 5.35 -8.34 -9.21
N GLU A 59 5.32 -9.63 -9.52
CA GLU A 59 4.08 -10.41 -9.63
C GLU A 59 3.74 -10.97 -8.24
N VAL A 60 2.48 -10.81 -7.82
CA VAL A 60 1.99 -11.24 -6.50
C VAL A 60 1.11 -12.49 -6.61
N TRP A 61 1.42 -13.52 -5.82
CA TRP A 61 0.65 -14.78 -5.76
C TRP A 61 -0.45 -14.73 -4.71
N HIS A 62 -1.58 -14.13 -5.09
CA HIS A 62 -2.71 -13.86 -4.20
C HIS A 62 -3.27 -15.11 -3.50
N GLY A 63 -3.32 -16.26 -4.18
CA GLY A 63 -3.83 -17.51 -3.60
C GLY A 63 -2.97 -18.11 -2.47
N LEU A 64 -1.79 -17.55 -2.20
CA LEU A 64 -0.93 -17.95 -1.07
C LEU A 64 -0.92 -16.90 0.05
N MET A 65 -1.48 -15.71 -0.17
CA MET A 65 -1.46 -14.62 0.81
C MET A 65 -2.20 -14.93 2.13
N PRO A 66 -3.30 -15.70 2.17
CA PRO A 66 -3.95 -16.07 3.44
C PRO A 66 -3.01 -16.72 4.47
N GLN A 67 -2.00 -17.46 4.02
CA GLN A 67 -0.99 -18.07 4.89
C GLN A 67 -0.02 -17.06 5.52
N ILE A 68 -0.01 -15.81 5.06
CA ILE A 68 0.72 -14.72 5.71
C ILE A 68 0.05 -14.38 7.05
N VAL A 69 -1.29 -14.47 7.14
CA VAL A 69 -2.03 -14.20 8.38
C VAL A 69 -1.60 -15.15 9.49
N SER A 70 -1.53 -16.45 9.19
CA SER A 70 -1.13 -17.48 10.15
C SER A 70 0.38 -17.56 10.41
N GLY A 71 1.20 -16.91 9.57
CA GLY A 71 2.66 -16.99 9.65
C GLY A 71 3.26 -18.23 8.99
N VAL A 72 2.44 -19.08 8.36
CA VAL A 72 2.88 -20.24 7.58
C VAL A 72 3.72 -19.82 6.36
N LEU A 73 3.48 -18.63 5.82
CA LEU A 73 4.29 -18.03 4.77
C LEU A 73 4.72 -16.61 5.14
N GLN A 74 5.98 -16.28 4.84
CA GLN A 74 6.47 -14.91 4.80
C GLN A 74 6.12 -14.22 3.48
N ALA A 75 5.94 -12.89 3.51
CA ALA A 75 5.59 -12.07 2.35
C ALA A 75 6.52 -12.26 1.13
N GLN A 76 7.82 -12.46 1.37
CA GLN A 76 8.81 -12.69 0.30
C GLN A 76 8.52 -13.94 -0.55
N HIS A 77 7.80 -14.94 -0.02
CA HIS A 77 7.49 -16.16 -0.77
C HIS A 77 6.41 -15.97 -1.83
N VAL A 78 5.57 -14.94 -1.70
CA VAL A 78 4.49 -14.65 -2.65
C VAL A 78 4.87 -13.60 -3.69
N LEU A 79 6.07 -13.03 -3.57
CA LEU A 79 6.60 -11.97 -4.43
C LEU A 79 7.57 -12.50 -5.48
N ILE A 80 7.30 -12.21 -6.75
CA ILE A 80 8.16 -12.61 -7.86
C ILE A 80 8.64 -11.39 -8.65
N PRO A 81 9.91 -10.98 -8.52
CA PRO A 81 10.45 -9.83 -9.23
C PRO A 81 10.33 -9.97 -10.74
N LEU A 82 9.69 -9.00 -11.38
CA LEU A 82 9.42 -9.03 -12.83
C LEU A 82 10.72 -9.09 -13.63
N ARG A 83 11.73 -8.31 -13.21
CA ARG A 83 13.08 -8.32 -13.79
C ARG A 83 13.79 -9.68 -13.75
N GLU A 84 13.48 -10.54 -12.78
CA GLU A 84 14.06 -11.89 -12.69
C GLU A 84 13.43 -12.82 -13.74
N ILE A 85 12.12 -12.73 -13.93
CA ILE A 85 11.34 -13.69 -14.73
C ILE A 85 11.07 -13.25 -16.17
N LEU A 86 11.28 -11.96 -16.49
CA LEU A 86 11.07 -11.37 -17.82
C LEU A 86 12.37 -10.86 -18.44
N ARG A 87 13.45 -11.66 -18.35
CA ARG A 87 14.72 -11.33 -18.99
C ARG A 87 14.52 -11.17 -20.50
N GLY A 88 14.77 -9.97 -21.02
CA GLY A 88 14.60 -9.62 -22.44
C GLY A 88 13.37 -8.76 -22.76
N ALA A 89 12.59 -8.36 -21.75
CA ALA A 89 11.59 -7.28 -21.85
C ALA A 89 12.07 -6.04 -21.07
N ALA A 90 11.71 -4.85 -21.53
CA ALA A 90 11.88 -3.61 -20.79
C ALA A 90 10.82 -3.51 -19.69
N ILE A 91 11.23 -3.17 -18.45
CA ILE A 91 10.33 -3.07 -17.30
C ILE A 91 10.37 -1.65 -16.75
N TYR A 92 9.21 -0.98 -16.78
CA TYR A 92 9.00 0.32 -16.11
C TYR A 92 8.19 0.10 -14.84
N SER A 93 8.79 0.44 -13.70
CA SER A 93 8.14 0.41 -12.39
C SER A 93 7.55 1.79 -12.08
N ARG A 94 6.45 2.15 -12.75
CA ARG A 94 5.82 3.47 -12.69
C ARG A 94 4.31 3.36 -12.64
N GLU A 95 3.67 4.39 -12.11
CA GLU A 95 2.22 4.54 -12.20
C GLU A 95 1.83 4.97 -13.62
N ILE A 96 0.70 4.45 -14.10
CA ILE A 96 0.12 4.81 -15.38
C ILE A 96 -0.94 5.85 -15.09
N GLU A 97 -0.86 7.01 -15.73
CA GLU A 97 -1.79 8.11 -15.49
C GLU A 97 -2.93 8.08 -16.50
N THR A 98 -2.59 7.90 -17.78
CA THR A 98 -3.58 7.85 -18.87
C THR A 98 -3.25 6.79 -19.90
N ILE A 99 -4.29 6.32 -20.59
CA ILE A 99 -4.21 5.32 -21.65
C ILE A 99 -5.01 5.83 -22.83
N ASP A 100 -4.36 5.98 -23.97
CA ASP A 100 -5.01 6.22 -25.25
C ASP A 100 -4.99 4.94 -26.09
N PRO A 101 -6.09 4.17 -26.12
CA PRO A 101 -6.15 2.93 -26.88
C PRO A 101 -6.20 3.16 -28.40
N VAL A 102 -6.62 4.34 -28.86
CA VAL A 102 -6.71 4.65 -30.30
C VAL A 102 -5.31 4.92 -30.86
N ALA A 103 -4.51 5.71 -30.15
CA ALA A 103 -3.12 5.95 -30.48
C ALA A 103 -2.17 4.82 -30.00
N ARG A 104 -2.68 3.84 -29.23
CA ARG A 104 -1.91 2.77 -28.58
C ARG A 104 -0.77 3.31 -27.73
N ARG A 105 -1.12 4.22 -26.83
CA ARG A 105 -0.18 5.01 -26.04
C ARG A 105 -0.55 4.98 -24.56
N ALA A 106 0.44 5.04 -23.69
CA ALA A 106 0.26 5.23 -22.26
C ALA A 106 1.20 6.30 -21.72
N VAL A 107 0.72 7.09 -20.77
CA VAL A 107 1.48 8.13 -20.08
C VAL A 107 1.84 7.64 -18.68
N LEU A 108 3.11 7.77 -18.30
CA LEU A 108 3.67 7.31 -17.05
C LEU A 108 4.18 8.48 -16.22
N SER A 109 3.98 8.43 -14.91
CA SER A 109 4.60 9.37 -13.97
C SER A 109 6.09 9.09 -13.80
N LEU A 110 6.96 10.12 -13.75
CA LEU A 110 8.37 9.98 -13.35
C LEU A 110 8.64 10.30 -11.87
N GLY A 111 7.63 10.77 -11.13
CA GLY A 111 7.75 11.07 -9.69
C GLY A 111 8.25 12.49 -9.37
N GLY A 112 8.48 13.34 -10.37
CA GLY A 112 8.59 14.79 -10.21
C GLY A 112 7.33 15.48 -10.75
N GLU A 113 6.94 16.60 -10.15
CA GLU A 113 5.90 17.48 -10.69
C GLU A 113 6.26 17.82 -12.15
N SER A 114 5.40 17.44 -13.11
CA SER A 114 5.48 17.68 -14.56
C SER A 114 6.38 16.80 -15.46
N ASP A 115 7.10 15.80 -14.91
CA ASP A 115 7.86 14.86 -15.75
C ASP A 115 7.01 13.63 -16.14
N GLU A 116 6.49 13.62 -17.36
CA GLU A 116 5.73 12.51 -17.94
C GLU A 116 6.56 11.73 -18.98
N VAL A 117 6.47 10.39 -18.97
CA VAL A 117 6.97 9.56 -20.07
C VAL A 117 5.81 9.01 -20.86
N THR A 118 5.78 9.36 -22.14
CA THR A 118 4.82 8.79 -23.09
C THR A 118 5.43 7.59 -23.80
N LEU A 119 4.77 6.44 -23.70
CA LEU A 119 5.14 5.22 -24.42
C LEU A 119 4.11 4.92 -25.52
N GLU A 120 4.59 4.77 -26.74
CA GLU A 120 3.77 4.38 -27.90
C GLU A 120 4.09 2.95 -28.37
N ALA A 121 3.09 2.27 -28.90
CA ALA A 121 3.22 0.89 -29.35
C ALA A 121 2.46 0.57 -30.64
N ASP A 122 2.91 -0.46 -31.34
CA ASP A 122 2.15 -1.09 -32.42
C ASP A 122 1.03 -1.99 -31.86
N TYR A 123 1.28 -2.61 -30.70
CA TYR A 123 0.33 -3.44 -29.97
C TYR A 123 0.25 -3.02 -28.50
N LEU A 124 -0.98 -2.89 -27.99
CA LEU A 124 -1.26 -2.54 -26.60
C LEU A 124 -2.01 -3.68 -25.91
N VAL A 125 -1.51 -4.11 -24.74
CA VAL A 125 -2.17 -5.12 -23.89
C VAL A 125 -2.58 -4.47 -22.58
N ILE A 126 -3.89 -4.37 -22.32
CA ILE A 126 -4.44 -3.83 -21.08
C ILE A 126 -4.71 -5.00 -20.10
N ALA A 127 -3.85 -5.15 -19.09
CA ALA A 127 -3.87 -6.23 -18.10
C ALA A 127 -3.80 -5.69 -16.65
N LEU A 128 -4.56 -4.62 -16.39
CA LEU A 128 -4.54 -3.86 -15.14
C LEU A 128 -5.29 -4.54 -13.98
N GLY A 129 -6.00 -5.64 -14.27
CA GLY A 129 -6.72 -6.41 -13.26
C GLY A 129 -7.86 -5.63 -12.59
N SER A 130 -8.19 -6.04 -11.36
CA SER A 130 -9.29 -5.49 -10.56
C SER A 130 -8.78 -4.78 -9.30
N VAL A 131 -9.54 -3.78 -8.85
CA VAL A 131 -9.30 -3.05 -7.59
C VAL A 131 -10.35 -3.43 -6.54
N THR A 132 -10.18 -2.98 -5.30
CA THR A 132 -11.21 -3.07 -4.27
C THR A 132 -12.09 -1.82 -4.34
N ASP A 133 -13.40 -2.02 -4.53
CA ASP A 133 -14.44 -0.98 -4.49
C ASP A 133 -15.48 -1.35 -3.43
N LEU A 134 -15.35 -0.72 -2.26
CA LEU A 134 -16.24 -0.88 -1.12
C LEU A 134 -17.32 0.23 -1.08
N SER A 135 -17.38 1.12 -2.06
CA SER A 135 -18.33 2.25 -2.08
C SER A 135 -19.80 1.81 -2.03
N ARG A 136 -20.07 0.57 -2.48
CA ARG A 136 -21.39 -0.07 -2.46
C ARG A 136 -21.86 -0.47 -1.05
N PHE A 137 -20.97 -0.45 -0.07
CA PHE A 137 -21.22 -0.87 1.30
C PHE A 137 -20.89 0.29 2.25
N PRO A 138 -21.89 1.10 2.66
CA PRO A 138 -21.68 2.23 3.55
C PRO A 138 -20.89 1.84 4.82
N GLY A 139 -19.82 2.58 5.12
CA GLY A 139 -18.97 2.36 6.29
C GLY A 139 -17.93 1.24 6.15
N LEU A 140 -18.04 0.38 5.12
CA LEU A 140 -17.07 -0.70 4.92
C LEU A 140 -15.71 -0.15 4.44
N SER A 141 -15.72 0.92 3.65
CA SER A 141 -14.48 1.58 3.19
C SER A 141 -13.68 2.18 4.36
N GLU A 142 -14.39 2.67 5.37
CA GLU A 142 -13.84 3.34 6.55
C GLU A 142 -13.42 2.37 7.68
N HIS A 143 -14.15 1.26 7.83
CA HIS A 143 -14.03 0.40 9.01
C HIS A 143 -13.53 -1.03 8.72
N ALA A 144 -13.48 -1.46 7.46
CA ALA A 144 -13.01 -2.80 7.12
C ALA A 144 -11.52 -2.83 6.79
N LEU A 145 -10.87 -3.88 7.27
CA LEU A 145 -9.55 -4.31 6.86
C LEU A 145 -9.67 -4.91 5.46
N GLN A 146 -9.01 -4.31 4.48
CA GLN A 146 -8.89 -4.88 3.14
C GLN A 146 -7.95 -6.08 3.16
N THR A 147 -7.95 -6.90 2.10
CA THR A 147 -7.11 -8.10 1.97
C THR A 147 -6.64 -8.30 0.52
N LYS A 148 -6.21 -7.22 -0.15
CA LYS A 148 -5.79 -7.23 -1.55
C LYS A 148 -4.27 -7.16 -1.69
N THR A 149 -3.61 -6.32 -0.92
CA THR A 149 -2.16 -6.06 -0.99
C THR A 149 -1.39 -6.83 0.09
N ILE A 150 -0.08 -6.98 -0.04
CA ILE A 150 0.73 -7.59 1.02
C ILE A 150 0.67 -6.78 2.31
N GLY A 151 0.67 -5.44 2.19
CA GLY A 151 0.50 -4.53 3.32
C GLY A 151 -0.78 -4.83 4.09
N ASP A 152 -1.87 -5.14 3.36
CA ASP A 152 -3.15 -5.51 3.96
C ASP A 152 -3.06 -6.76 4.84
N PHE A 153 -2.36 -7.81 4.38
CA PHE A 153 -2.22 -9.06 5.14
C PHE A 153 -1.32 -8.92 6.36
N ILE A 154 -0.25 -8.12 6.25
CA ILE A 154 0.60 -7.78 7.41
C ILE A 154 -0.21 -6.97 8.42
N HIS A 155 -0.98 -6.00 7.92
CA HIS A 155 -1.84 -5.19 8.77
C HIS A 155 -2.92 -6.02 9.46
N LEU A 156 -3.59 -6.92 8.73
CA LEU A 156 -4.56 -7.84 9.29
C LEU A 156 -3.94 -8.67 10.41
N ARG A 157 -2.77 -9.29 10.18
CA ARG A 157 -2.08 -10.08 11.21
C ARG A 157 -1.77 -9.26 12.46
N ASN A 158 -1.24 -8.04 12.30
CA ASN A 158 -0.96 -7.15 13.43
C ASN A 158 -2.24 -6.75 14.18
N HIS A 159 -3.32 -6.46 13.45
CA HIS A 159 -4.63 -6.16 14.03
C HIS A 159 -5.17 -7.34 14.85
N LEU A 160 -5.05 -8.59 14.36
CA LEU A 160 -5.46 -9.77 15.12
C LEU A 160 -4.72 -9.87 16.46
N ILE A 161 -3.40 -9.61 16.48
CA ILE A 161 -2.59 -9.60 17.70
C ILE A 161 -3.02 -8.44 18.61
N GLU A 162 -3.15 -7.23 18.07
CA GLU A 162 -3.57 -6.03 18.81
C GLU A 162 -4.93 -6.24 19.50
N MET A 163 -5.87 -6.93 18.84
CA MET A 163 -7.15 -7.25 19.46
C MET A 163 -7.03 -8.22 20.64
N LEU A 164 -6.12 -9.20 20.58
CA LEU A 164 -5.85 -10.09 21.71
C LEU A 164 -5.16 -9.33 22.87
N GLU A 165 -4.16 -8.50 22.56
CA GLU A 165 -3.48 -7.64 23.53
C GLU A 165 -4.48 -6.72 24.24
N ALA A 166 -5.28 -5.98 23.47
CA ALA A 166 -6.29 -5.08 24.00
C ALA A 166 -7.34 -5.83 24.83
N ALA A 167 -7.85 -6.97 24.34
CA ALA A 167 -8.84 -7.77 25.07
C ALA A 167 -8.31 -8.25 26.43
N SER A 168 -7.02 -8.60 26.52
CA SER A 168 -6.40 -9.12 27.75
C SER A 168 -6.45 -8.15 28.93
N VAL A 169 -6.42 -6.85 28.67
CA VAL A 169 -6.48 -5.77 29.68
C VAL A 169 -7.85 -5.09 29.77
N THR A 170 -8.81 -5.49 28.95
CA THR A 170 -10.15 -4.89 28.92
C THR A 170 -11.01 -5.42 30.07
N THR A 171 -11.53 -4.52 30.89
CA THR A 171 -12.42 -4.85 32.02
C THR A 171 -13.90 -4.85 31.65
N ASP A 172 -14.33 -4.01 30.70
CA ASP A 172 -15.71 -4.04 30.19
C ASP A 172 -15.95 -5.30 29.36
N ALA A 173 -16.86 -6.16 29.82
CA ALA A 173 -17.18 -7.43 29.17
C ALA A 173 -17.74 -7.24 27.75
N ALA A 174 -18.53 -6.18 27.51
CA ALA A 174 -19.12 -5.94 26.19
C ALA A 174 -18.04 -5.52 25.18
N GLU A 175 -17.18 -4.56 25.54
CA GLU A 175 -16.07 -4.15 24.71
C GLU A 175 -15.04 -5.27 24.50
N ARG A 176 -14.77 -6.07 25.53
CA ARG A 176 -13.90 -7.24 25.43
C ARG A 176 -14.45 -8.24 24.42
N GLN A 177 -15.75 -8.53 24.46
CA GLN A 177 -16.39 -9.40 23.48
C GLN A 177 -16.32 -8.82 22.06
N ARG A 178 -16.46 -7.50 21.90
CA ARG A 178 -16.29 -6.82 20.59
C ARG A 178 -14.88 -6.99 20.01
N ARG A 179 -13.84 -6.90 20.85
CA ARG A 179 -12.44 -7.12 20.45
C ARG A 179 -12.17 -8.58 20.06
N LEU A 180 -12.86 -9.53 20.70
CA LEU A 180 -12.73 -10.97 20.45
C LEU A 180 -13.70 -11.53 19.38
N THR A 181 -14.45 -10.64 18.71
CA THR A 181 -15.32 -11.00 17.60
C THR A 181 -14.68 -10.51 16.30
N PHE A 182 -14.52 -11.40 15.32
CA PHE A 182 -13.90 -11.12 14.02
C PHE A 182 -14.87 -11.49 12.92
N VAL A 183 -15.25 -10.52 12.07
CA VAL A 183 -16.23 -10.72 11.00
C VAL A 183 -15.56 -10.66 9.64
N VAL A 184 -15.56 -11.76 8.91
CA VAL A 184 -15.11 -11.85 7.52
C VAL A 184 -16.32 -11.69 6.60
N VAL A 185 -16.31 -10.63 5.79
CA VAL A 185 -17.33 -10.34 4.79
C VAL A 185 -16.90 -10.97 3.47
N GLY A 186 -17.68 -11.93 2.99
CA GLY A 186 -17.41 -12.76 1.82
C GLY A 186 -17.06 -14.21 2.18
N ALA A 187 -17.62 -15.15 1.44
CA ALA A 187 -17.44 -16.60 1.55
C ALA A 187 -17.06 -17.23 0.19
N GLY A 188 -16.49 -16.43 -0.71
CA GLY A 188 -15.70 -16.90 -1.85
C GLY A 188 -14.36 -17.50 -1.41
N TYR A 189 -13.46 -17.72 -2.37
CA TYR A 189 -12.13 -18.30 -2.11
C TYR A 189 -11.36 -17.56 -1.02
N ALA A 190 -11.09 -16.26 -1.23
CA ALA A 190 -10.34 -15.44 -0.29
C ALA A 190 -11.00 -15.41 1.10
N GLY A 191 -12.32 -15.18 1.16
CA GLY A 191 -13.07 -15.14 2.43
C GLY A 191 -12.96 -16.41 3.25
N VAL A 192 -13.14 -17.57 2.61
CA VAL A 192 -13.06 -18.87 3.27
C VAL A 192 -11.64 -19.20 3.74
N GLU A 193 -10.62 -18.92 2.90
CA GLU A 193 -9.22 -19.15 3.26
C GLU A 193 -8.78 -18.22 4.40
N ILE A 194 -9.09 -16.92 4.31
CA ILE A 194 -8.75 -15.92 5.33
C ILE A 194 -9.46 -16.21 6.65
N ALA A 195 -10.76 -16.53 6.64
CA ALA A 195 -11.48 -16.89 7.86
C ALA A 195 -10.86 -18.13 8.55
N SER A 196 -10.43 -19.10 7.76
CA SER A 196 -9.86 -20.34 8.27
C SER A 196 -8.44 -20.13 8.83
N GLU A 197 -7.58 -19.42 8.11
CA GLU A 197 -6.22 -19.08 8.54
C GLU A 197 -6.22 -18.12 9.75
N ALA A 198 -7.09 -17.11 9.76
CA ALA A 198 -7.25 -16.21 10.91
C ALA A 198 -7.76 -16.95 12.16
N ASN A 199 -8.73 -17.84 12.01
CA ASN A 199 -9.23 -18.65 13.13
C ASN A 199 -8.16 -19.62 13.65
N GLU A 200 -7.36 -20.23 12.78
CA GLU A 200 -6.23 -21.06 13.18
C GLU A 200 -5.18 -20.24 13.95
N PHE A 201 -4.81 -19.07 13.44
CA PHE A 201 -3.88 -18.14 14.08
C PHE A 201 -4.36 -17.68 15.46
N LEU A 202 -5.58 -17.14 15.56
CA LEU A 202 -6.13 -16.63 16.81
C LEU A 202 -6.20 -17.72 17.88
N ARG A 203 -6.72 -18.91 17.53
CA ARG A 203 -6.83 -20.03 18.48
C ARG A 203 -5.48 -20.58 18.91
N ALA A 204 -4.49 -20.63 18.01
CA ALA A 204 -3.13 -21.00 18.38
C ALA A 204 -2.49 -19.97 19.33
N SER A 205 -2.76 -18.68 19.10
CA SER A 205 -2.23 -17.56 19.88
C SER A 205 -2.73 -17.54 21.31
N LEU A 206 -3.95 -18.03 21.59
CA LEU A 206 -4.53 -18.04 22.94
C LEU A 206 -3.66 -18.73 24.01
N ARG A 207 -2.72 -19.62 23.63
CA ARG A 207 -1.76 -20.19 24.60
C ARG A 207 -0.89 -19.13 25.27
N ALA A 208 -0.63 -18.00 24.61
CA ALA A 208 0.11 -16.87 25.15
C ALA A 208 -0.78 -15.87 25.89
N TYR A 209 -2.11 -16.00 25.80
CA TYR A 209 -3.08 -15.10 26.43
C TYR A 209 -3.92 -15.87 27.46
N PRO A 210 -3.36 -16.25 28.62
CA PRO A 210 -4.04 -17.08 29.63
C PRO A 210 -5.31 -16.42 30.20
N MET A 211 -5.42 -15.10 30.09
CA MET A 211 -6.58 -14.33 30.54
C MET A 211 -7.77 -14.42 29.59
N ILE A 212 -7.65 -15.02 28.40
CA ILE A 212 -8.70 -15.10 27.39
C ILE A 212 -9.16 -16.55 27.24
N ALA A 213 -10.43 -16.81 27.52
CA ALA A 213 -11.01 -18.13 27.34
C ALA A 213 -11.30 -18.40 25.85
N ALA A 214 -11.04 -19.62 25.40
CA ALA A 214 -11.25 -20.01 23.99
C ALA A 214 -12.71 -19.91 23.52
N THR A 215 -13.66 -19.89 24.45
CA THR A 215 -15.10 -19.71 24.21
C THR A 215 -15.50 -18.27 23.93
N GLU A 216 -14.68 -17.28 24.35
CA GLU A 216 -14.94 -15.86 24.08
C GLU A 216 -14.62 -15.49 22.62
N LEU A 217 -13.71 -16.24 21.98
CA LEU A 217 -13.26 -16.00 20.62
C LEU A 217 -14.32 -16.42 19.59
N ARG A 218 -14.77 -15.46 18.79
CA ARG A 218 -15.76 -15.67 17.73
C ARG A 218 -15.20 -15.22 16.38
N VAL A 219 -15.20 -16.12 15.41
CA VAL A 219 -14.91 -15.81 14.01
C VAL A 219 -16.17 -16.09 13.21
N ILE A 220 -16.66 -15.08 12.49
CA ILE A 220 -17.94 -15.12 11.79
C ILE A 220 -17.69 -14.81 10.31
N THR A 221 -18.15 -15.67 9.41
CA THR A 221 -18.15 -15.44 7.96
C THR A 221 -19.56 -15.11 7.49
N VAL A 222 -19.73 -14.02 6.75
CA VAL A 222 -21.01 -13.54 6.24
C VAL A 222 -20.96 -13.37 4.72
N ASP A 223 -21.94 -13.92 3.99
CA ASP A 223 -22.08 -13.71 2.54
C ASP A 223 -23.55 -13.76 2.10
N ILE A 224 -23.89 -12.98 1.06
CA ILE A 224 -25.18 -13.04 0.36
C ILE A 224 -25.33 -14.34 -0.42
N LEU A 225 -24.23 -14.97 -0.84
CA LEU A 225 -24.27 -16.27 -1.47
C LEU A 225 -24.77 -17.32 -0.49
N THR A 226 -25.61 -18.25 -0.97
CA THR A 226 -26.14 -19.36 -0.17
C THR A 226 -25.15 -20.53 -0.03
N ARG A 227 -24.00 -20.44 -0.70
CA ARG A 227 -22.94 -21.45 -0.69
C ARG A 227 -21.56 -20.83 -0.67
N VAL A 228 -20.63 -21.52 -0.03
CA VAL A 228 -19.19 -21.23 -0.14
C VAL A 228 -18.62 -21.82 -1.43
N LEU A 229 -17.53 -21.24 -1.93
CA LEU A 229 -16.75 -21.77 -3.06
C LEU A 229 -17.65 -22.26 -4.23
N PRO A 230 -18.33 -21.34 -4.94
CA PRO A 230 -19.46 -21.66 -5.83
C PRO A 230 -19.12 -22.58 -7.01
N THR A 231 -17.84 -22.72 -7.32
CA THR A 231 -17.33 -23.45 -8.47
C THR A 231 -17.03 -24.93 -8.15
N PHE A 232 -16.87 -25.27 -6.87
CA PHE A 232 -16.74 -26.66 -6.41
C PHE A 232 -18.06 -27.43 -6.56
N ASN A 233 -18.03 -28.75 -6.47
CA ASN A 233 -19.28 -29.50 -6.33
C ASN A 233 -19.93 -29.29 -4.95
N ASP A 234 -21.24 -29.51 -4.87
CA ASP A 234 -22.04 -29.24 -3.67
C ASP A 234 -21.57 -30.04 -2.45
N ARG A 235 -21.12 -31.28 -2.66
CA ARG A 235 -20.62 -32.14 -1.58
C ARG A 235 -19.33 -31.58 -0.96
N LEU A 236 -18.42 -31.02 -1.76
CA LEU A 236 -17.20 -30.39 -1.26
C LEU A 236 -17.51 -29.05 -0.59
N ALA A 237 -18.36 -28.23 -1.19
CA ALA A 237 -18.78 -26.96 -0.59
C ALA A 237 -19.41 -27.18 0.80
N GLN A 238 -20.30 -28.17 0.94
CA GLN A 238 -20.88 -28.51 2.24
C GLN A 238 -19.84 -28.99 3.24
N ARG A 239 -18.91 -29.85 2.82
CA ARG A 239 -17.80 -30.30 3.68
C ARG A 239 -16.93 -29.16 4.19
N VAL A 240 -16.71 -28.13 3.38
CA VAL A 240 -15.97 -26.92 3.79
C VAL A 240 -16.74 -26.19 4.89
N VAL A 241 -18.06 -25.99 4.73
CA VAL A 241 -18.91 -25.38 5.77
C VAL A 241 -18.89 -26.20 7.06
N ASP A 242 -19.04 -27.51 6.97
CA ASP A 242 -19.00 -28.42 8.14
C ASP A 242 -17.65 -28.33 8.86
N ARG A 243 -16.56 -28.26 8.10
CA ARG A 243 -15.20 -28.10 8.64
C ARG A 243 -15.01 -26.75 9.31
N MET A 244 -15.46 -25.65 8.70
CA MET A 244 -15.38 -24.31 9.28
C MET A 244 -16.13 -24.28 10.63
N ARG A 245 -17.36 -24.80 10.66
CA ARG A 245 -18.18 -24.90 11.88
C ARG A 245 -17.52 -25.76 12.95
N MET A 246 -16.99 -26.93 12.58
CA MET A 246 -16.24 -27.81 13.49
C MET A 246 -15.01 -27.12 14.10
N ARG A 247 -14.40 -26.16 13.39
CA ARG A 247 -13.26 -25.36 13.88
C ARG A 247 -13.70 -24.10 14.64
N GLY A 248 -14.99 -23.94 14.91
CA GLY A 248 -15.55 -22.83 15.68
C GLY A 248 -15.71 -21.54 14.87
N ILE A 249 -15.85 -21.64 13.55
CA ILE A 249 -16.21 -20.51 12.69
C ILE A 249 -17.73 -20.52 12.48
N GLU A 250 -18.39 -19.42 12.83
CA GLU A 250 -19.80 -19.20 12.52
C GLU A 250 -19.95 -18.84 11.04
N VAL A 251 -20.84 -19.52 10.31
CA VAL A 251 -21.03 -19.32 8.87
C VAL A 251 -22.48 -18.90 8.61
N ARG A 252 -22.66 -17.64 8.18
CA ARG A 252 -23.96 -17.02 7.86
C ARG A 252 -24.03 -16.73 6.37
N LEU A 253 -24.74 -17.60 5.64
CA LEU A 253 -24.91 -17.53 4.19
C LEU A 253 -26.32 -17.05 3.84
N GLY A 254 -26.51 -16.51 2.64
CA GLY A 254 -27.79 -15.98 2.18
C GLY A 254 -28.14 -14.61 2.75
N VAL A 255 -27.22 -13.97 3.48
CA VAL A 255 -27.43 -12.65 4.10
C VAL A 255 -26.24 -11.74 3.82
N GLY A 256 -26.47 -10.67 3.07
CA GLY A 256 -25.44 -9.67 2.75
C GLY A 256 -25.20 -8.66 3.86
N VAL A 257 -24.13 -7.89 3.74
CA VAL A 257 -23.86 -6.73 4.60
C VAL A 257 -24.65 -5.53 4.06
N LYS A 258 -25.30 -4.80 4.96
CA LYS A 258 -26.00 -3.55 4.65
C LYS A 258 -25.09 -2.35 4.87
N GLU A 259 -24.49 -2.25 6.06
CA GLU A 259 -23.61 -1.15 6.46
C GLU A 259 -22.68 -1.57 7.59
N ALA A 260 -21.64 -0.77 7.84
CA ALA A 260 -20.74 -0.92 8.97
C ALA A 260 -20.46 0.41 9.68
N THR A 261 -20.04 0.32 10.93
CA THR A 261 -19.63 1.41 11.81
C THR A 261 -18.36 0.99 12.55
N ALA A 262 -17.80 1.87 13.39
CA ALA A 262 -16.57 1.58 14.14
C ALA A 262 -16.71 0.45 15.19
N GLY A 263 -17.94 0.04 15.54
CA GLY A 263 -18.20 -1.00 16.54
C GLY A 263 -19.19 -2.09 16.13
N THR A 264 -19.85 -1.95 14.96
CA THR A 264 -20.95 -2.84 14.57
C THR A 264 -21.00 -3.02 13.06
N ILE A 265 -21.32 -4.24 12.62
CA ILE A 265 -21.75 -4.53 11.24
C ILE A 265 -23.24 -4.88 11.23
N VAL A 266 -23.98 -4.28 10.30
CA VAL A 266 -25.42 -4.46 10.13
C VAL A 266 -25.67 -5.28 8.87
N LEU A 267 -26.44 -6.35 9.00
CA LEU A 267 -26.76 -7.25 7.90
C LEU A 267 -28.07 -6.86 7.21
N ALA A 268 -28.29 -7.40 6.01
CA ALA A 268 -29.47 -7.10 5.18
C ALA A 268 -30.79 -7.54 5.82
N ASP A 269 -30.76 -8.53 6.72
CA ASP A 269 -31.92 -8.98 7.50
C ASP A 269 -32.19 -8.13 8.76
N GLY A 270 -31.40 -7.07 8.97
CA GLY A 270 -31.49 -6.18 10.13
C GLY A 270 -30.73 -6.68 11.36
N SER A 271 -30.17 -7.89 11.33
CA SER A 271 -29.34 -8.38 12.43
C SER A 271 -28.03 -7.58 12.56
N ARG A 272 -27.54 -7.43 13.78
CA ARG A 272 -26.35 -6.64 14.12
C ARG A 272 -25.32 -7.53 14.77
N ILE A 273 -24.05 -7.35 14.41
CA ILE A 273 -22.92 -8.04 15.02
C ILE A 273 -21.95 -6.98 15.53
N GLU A 274 -21.79 -6.93 16.85
CA GLU A 274 -20.87 -6.05 17.55
C GLU A 274 -19.42 -6.59 17.37
N THR A 275 -18.52 -5.76 16.83
CA THR A 275 -17.15 -6.17 16.47
C THR A 275 -16.22 -4.96 16.35
N ARG A 276 -14.93 -5.14 16.69
CA ARG A 276 -13.84 -4.20 16.32
C ARG A 276 -13.07 -4.63 15.08
N SER A 277 -13.44 -5.75 14.49
CA SER A 277 -12.72 -6.41 13.41
C SER A 277 -13.69 -6.78 12.29
N ILE A 278 -13.65 -6.00 11.21
CA ILE A 278 -14.36 -6.28 9.96
C ILE A 278 -13.28 -6.53 8.91
N ILE A 279 -13.28 -7.71 8.29
CA ILE A 279 -12.34 -8.11 7.24
C ILE A 279 -13.12 -8.20 5.94
N ALA A 280 -12.83 -7.31 4.99
CA ALA A 280 -13.52 -7.25 3.70
C ALA A 280 -12.78 -8.07 2.64
N THR A 281 -13.45 -9.12 2.16
CA THR A 281 -12.98 -9.95 1.03
C THR A 281 -13.89 -9.83 -0.19
N VAL A 282 -14.82 -8.88 -0.15
CA VAL A 282 -15.77 -8.52 -1.21
C VAL A 282 -15.37 -7.20 -1.88
N GLY A 283 -16.18 -6.76 -2.85
CA GLY A 283 -15.98 -5.47 -3.50
C GLY A 283 -14.96 -5.52 -4.61
N ILE A 284 -14.98 -6.54 -5.48
CA ILE A 284 -14.20 -6.49 -6.71
C ILE A 284 -14.74 -5.36 -7.59
N GLY A 285 -13.88 -4.40 -7.90
CA GLY A 285 -14.20 -3.17 -8.62
C GLY A 285 -13.38 -2.99 -9.90
N THR A 286 -13.90 -2.11 -10.76
CA THR A 286 -13.25 -1.68 -12.00
C THR A 286 -12.10 -0.73 -11.72
N ASN A 287 -10.92 -1.03 -12.26
CA ASN A 287 -9.75 -0.16 -12.21
C ASN A 287 -10.10 1.24 -12.80
N PRO A 288 -9.75 2.35 -12.13
CA PRO A 288 -10.06 3.71 -12.61
C PRO A 288 -9.58 4.00 -14.04
N LEU A 289 -8.38 3.53 -14.42
CA LEU A 289 -7.85 3.69 -15.78
C LEU A 289 -8.71 2.98 -16.83
N VAL A 290 -9.29 1.83 -16.46
CA VAL A 290 -10.22 1.10 -17.33
C VAL A 290 -11.56 1.82 -17.43
N ARG A 291 -12.03 2.41 -16.32
CA ARG A 291 -13.27 3.22 -16.26
C ARG A 291 -13.19 4.47 -17.13
N ALA A 292 -12.00 5.06 -17.25
CA ALA A 292 -11.75 6.26 -18.04
C ALA A 292 -11.65 5.99 -19.56
N LEU A 293 -11.58 4.73 -19.99
CA LEU A 293 -11.50 4.40 -21.42
C LEU A 293 -12.77 4.80 -22.17
N PRO A 294 -12.67 5.29 -23.42
CA PRO A 294 -13.82 5.71 -24.21
C PRO A 294 -14.55 4.50 -24.85
N ILE A 295 -14.98 3.55 -24.02
CA ILE A 295 -15.73 2.35 -24.42
C ILE A 295 -16.78 1.99 -23.37
N GLU A 296 -17.92 1.45 -23.80
CA GLU A 296 -18.92 0.94 -22.89
C GLU A 296 -18.45 -0.37 -22.24
N LEU A 297 -18.28 -0.36 -20.92
CA LEU A 297 -17.78 -1.52 -20.17
C LEU A 297 -18.87 -2.56 -19.91
N GLN A 298 -18.57 -3.83 -20.18
CA GLN A 298 -19.45 -4.96 -19.86
C GLN A 298 -19.29 -5.37 -18.38
N ARG A 299 -20.23 -4.95 -17.53
CA ARG A 299 -20.19 -5.18 -16.07
C ARG A 299 -18.86 -4.71 -15.46
N GLY A 300 -18.36 -3.55 -15.91
CA GLY A 300 -17.13 -2.96 -15.40
C GLY A 300 -15.83 -3.55 -15.96
N ARG A 301 -15.90 -4.28 -17.08
CA ARG A 301 -14.76 -4.88 -17.78
C ARG A 301 -14.76 -4.49 -19.27
N ILE A 302 -13.59 -4.50 -19.89
CA ILE A 302 -13.42 -4.19 -21.32
C ILE A 302 -14.05 -5.33 -22.14
N PRO A 303 -15.05 -5.07 -23.00
CA PRO A 303 -15.59 -6.09 -23.87
C PRO A 303 -14.53 -6.54 -24.88
N CYS A 304 -14.32 -7.86 -24.95
CA CYS A 304 -13.37 -8.46 -25.90
C CYS A 304 -14.08 -9.44 -26.83
N ASP A 305 -13.47 -9.72 -27.97
CA ASP A 305 -13.83 -10.90 -28.76
C ASP A 305 -13.20 -12.18 -28.17
N ALA A 306 -13.53 -13.34 -28.75
CA ALA A 306 -12.98 -14.62 -28.32
C ALA A 306 -11.46 -14.74 -28.50
N PHE A 307 -10.81 -13.79 -29.18
CA PHE A 307 -9.38 -13.76 -29.49
C PHE A 307 -8.61 -12.80 -28.56
N CYS A 308 -9.26 -12.31 -27.49
CA CYS A 308 -8.76 -11.29 -26.56
C CYS A 308 -8.56 -9.89 -27.18
N ARG A 309 -9.07 -9.64 -28.38
CA ARG A 309 -8.98 -8.32 -29.04
C ARG A 309 -10.10 -7.42 -28.52
N VAL A 310 -9.85 -6.12 -28.49
CA VAL A 310 -10.87 -5.11 -28.15
C VAL A 310 -11.52 -4.61 -29.45
N PRO A 311 -12.80 -4.92 -29.72
CA PRO A 311 -13.47 -4.48 -30.93
C PRO A 311 -13.44 -2.94 -31.06
N GLY A 312 -13.12 -2.45 -32.25
CA GLY A 312 -13.00 -1.01 -32.53
C GLY A 312 -11.60 -0.43 -32.35
N TRP A 313 -10.66 -1.14 -31.70
CA TRP A 313 -9.28 -0.69 -31.51
C TRP A 313 -8.26 -1.70 -32.06
N PRO A 314 -7.87 -1.59 -33.35
CA PRO A 314 -6.91 -2.50 -33.97
C PRO A 314 -5.57 -2.53 -33.23
N GLY A 315 -5.05 -3.73 -32.97
CA GLY A 315 -3.81 -3.91 -32.21
C GLY A 315 -3.95 -3.76 -30.69
N VAL A 316 -5.17 -3.56 -30.16
CA VAL A 316 -5.43 -3.52 -28.72
C VAL A 316 -6.03 -4.83 -28.22
N TYR A 317 -5.45 -5.36 -27.16
CA TYR A 317 -5.85 -6.59 -26.49
C TYR A 317 -6.12 -6.29 -25.01
N ALA A 318 -7.01 -7.05 -24.39
CA ALA A 318 -7.20 -7.02 -22.94
C ALA A 318 -7.29 -8.42 -22.36
N ALA A 319 -6.72 -8.61 -21.17
CA ALA A 319 -6.63 -9.91 -20.50
C ALA A 319 -6.62 -9.76 -18.96
N GLY A 320 -7.10 -10.78 -18.26
CA GLY A 320 -7.24 -10.78 -16.80
C GLY A 320 -8.55 -10.16 -16.33
N ASP A 321 -8.64 -9.81 -15.05
CA ASP A 321 -9.91 -9.39 -14.42
C ASP A 321 -10.56 -8.15 -15.06
N ASN A 322 -9.79 -7.30 -15.75
CA ASN A 322 -10.32 -6.13 -16.46
C ASN A 322 -10.94 -6.48 -17.82
N ALA A 323 -10.81 -7.71 -18.31
CA ALA A 323 -11.31 -8.13 -19.61
C ALA A 323 -12.58 -9.00 -19.48
N ALA A 324 -13.48 -8.85 -20.45
CA ALA A 324 -14.66 -9.68 -20.63
C ALA A 324 -14.50 -10.52 -21.91
N VAL A 325 -13.58 -11.49 -21.88
CA VAL A 325 -13.39 -12.44 -22.99
C VAL A 325 -14.47 -13.53 -22.92
N PRO A 326 -15.28 -13.73 -23.97
CA PRO A 326 -16.33 -14.74 -23.98
C PRO A 326 -15.76 -16.15 -24.10
N ASP A 327 -16.32 -17.09 -23.33
CA ASP A 327 -16.09 -18.52 -23.54
C ASP A 327 -16.74 -18.92 -24.87
N PRO A 328 -15.97 -19.43 -25.86
CA PRO A 328 -16.52 -19.81 -27.16
C PRO A 328 -17.66 -20.85 -27.09
N SER A 329 -17.74 -21.63 -26.00
CA SER A 329 -18.76 -22.66 -25.81
C SER A 329 -20.07 -22.13 -25.23
N SER A 330 -20.03 -21.08 -24.39
CA SER A 330 -21.21 -20.58 -23.69
C SER A 330 -21.62 -19.15 -24.09
N GLY A 331 -20.72 -18.40 -24.74
CA GLY A 331 -20.87 -16.99 -25.03
C GLY A 331 -20.78 -16.06 -23.81
N GLN A 332 -20.70 -16.61 -22.59
CA GLN A 332 -20.53 -15.83 -21.36
C GLN A 332 -19.07 -15.49 -21.14
N ALA A 333 -18.80 -14.28 -20.65
CA ALA A 333 -17.45 -13.86 -20.30
C ALA A 333 -16.87 -14.74 -19.18
N TYR A 334 -15.59 -15.12 -19.29
CA TYR A 334 -14.89 -15.83 -18.24
C TYR A 334 -14.91 -15.06 -16.90
N GLY A 335 -14.83 -15.78 -15.78
CA GLY A 335 -14.77 -15.19 -14.44
C GLY A 335 -13.35 -14.72 -14.09
N ALA A 336 -13.26 -13.82 -13.10
CA ALA A 336 -11.99 -13.34 -12.54
C ALA A 336 -11.27 -14.47 -11.77
N MET A 337 -10.37 -15.18 -12.44
CA MET A 337 -9.61 -16.31 -11.89
C MET A 337 -8.19 -16.34 -12.43
N VAL A 338 -7.24 -16.80 -11.62
CA VAL A 338 -5.82 -16.91 -12.01
C VAL A 338 -5.62 -17.77 -13.25
N MET A 339 -6.30 -18.92 -13.35
CA MET A 339 -6.19 -19.80 -14.52
C MET A 339 -6.74 -19.18 -15.79
N VAL A 340 -7.79 -18.36 -15.67
CA VAL A 340 -8.34 -17.57 -16.77
C VAL A 340 -7.33 -16.51 -17.19
N ALA A 341 -6.81 -15.72 -16.26
CA ALA A 341 -5.78 -14.71 -16.53
C ALA A 341 -4.53 -15.30 -17.21
N PHE A 342 -4.10 -16.50 -16.80
CA PHE A 342 -3.01 -17.21 -17.48
C PHE A 342 -3.35 -17.58 -18.92
N GLY A 343 -4.55 -18.11 -19.15
CA GLY A 343 -5.02 -18.48 -20.49
C GLY A 343 -5.19 -17.27 -21.40
N GLU A 344 -5.81 -16.21 -20.91
CA GLU A 344 -6.06 -14.97 -21.65
C GLU A 344 -4.75 -14.25 -21.99
N GLY A 345 -3.84 -14.09 -21.03
CA GLY A 345 -2.54 -13.47 -21.29
C GLY A 345 -1.70 -14.24 -22.30
N LYS A 346 -1.67 -15.57 -22.17
CA LYS A 346 -1.02 -16.47 -23.13
C LYS A 346 -1.64 -16.37 -24.53
N GLN A 347 -2.97 -16.39 -24.63
CA GLN A 347 -3.64 -16.31 -25.93
C GLN A 347 -3.46 -14.93 -26.58
N ALA A 348 -3.53 -13.84 -25.80
CA ALA A 348 -3.29 -12.50 -26.30
C ALA A 348 -1.91 -12.40 -26.96
N ALA A 349 -0.87 -12.93 -26.31
CA ALA A 349 0.48 -13.00 -26.88
C ALA A 349 0.54 -13.78 -28.21
N ARG A 350 -0.09 -14.97 -28.26
CA ARG A 350 -0.14 -15.78 -29.48
C ARG A 350 -0.87 -15.08 -30.62
N ASN A 351 -1.97 -14.41 -30.32
CA ASN A 351 -2.76 -13.68 -31.31
C ASN A 351 -2.08 -12.38 -31.74
N ILE A 352 -1.19 -11.79 -30.93
CA ILE A 352 -0.30 -10.69 -31.37
C ILE A 352 0.74 -11.22 -32.35
N LEU A 353 1.38 -12.35 -32.04
CA LEU A 353 2.35 -12.99 -32.95
C LEU A 353 1.71 -13.43 -34.26
N ALA A 354 0.48 -13.96 -34.21
CA ALA A 354 -0.27 -14.35 -35.40
C ALA A 354 -0.59 -13.12 -36.26
N ASP A 355 -1.08 -12.04 -35.65
CA ASP A 355 -1.39 -10.79 -36.36
C ASP A 355 -0.15 -10.19 -37.03
N LEU A 356 0.97 -10.16 -36.31
CA LEU A 356 2.27 -9.72 -36.83
C LEU A 356 2.73 -10.51 -38.07
N ARG A 357 2.44 -11.82 -38.09
CA ARG A 357 2.86 -12.74 -39.15
C ARG A 357 1.82 -12.92 -40.25
N GLY A 358 0.65 -12.30 -40.14
CA GLY A 358 -0.48 -12.51 -41.05
C GLY A 358 -1.10 -13.91 -40.95
N GLU A 359 -0.94 -14.58 -39.80
CA GLU A 359 -1.53 -15.89 -39.48
C GLU A 359 -2.94 -15.72 -38.88
N PRO A 360 -3.85 -16.70 -39.06
CA PRO A 360 -5.20 -16.62 -38.48
C PRO A 360 -5.15 -16.65 -36.94
N PRO A 361 -5.96 -15.83 -36.23
CA PRO A 361 -5.99 -15.84 -34.77
C PRO A 361 -6.73 -17.07 -34.23
N GLU A 362 -6.37 -17.49 -33.02
CA GLU A 362 -7.01 -18.61 -32.32
C GLU A 362 -7.81 -18.15 -31.08
N PRO A 363 -8.98 -18.76 -30.81
CA PRO A 363 -9.81 -18.35 -29.68
C PRO A 363 -9.17 -18.74 -28.34
N CYS A 364 -9.37 -17.89 -27.32
CA CYS A 364 -8.93 -18.14 -25.96
C CYS A 364 -9.68 -19.31 -25.35
N ARG A 365 -8.91 -20.30 -24.88
CA ARG A 365 -9.43 -21.48 -24.16
C ARG A 365 -8.53 -21.76 -22.95
N PRO A 366 -8.77 -21.09 -21.81
CA PRO A 366 -7.99 -21.31 -20.60
C PRO A 366 -8.04 -22.78 -20.15
N ALA A 367 -6.90 -23.30 -19.67
CA ALA A 367 -6.82 -24.67 -19.21
C ALA A 367 -7.62 -24.87 -17.91
N ARG A 368 -8.52 -25.86 -17.90
CA ARG A 368 -9.32 -26.24 -16.72
C ARG A 368 -8.58 -27.32 -15.93
N PHE A 369 -7.55 -26.92 -15.18
CA PHE A 369 -6.74 -27.86 -14.39
C PHE A 369 -7.46 -28.38 -13.13
N GLY A 370 -8.54 -27.70 -12.73
CA GLY A 370 -9.27 -27.97 -11.50
C GLY A 370 -9.22 -26.77 -10.56
N GLU A 371 -9.84 -26.94 -9.40
CA GLU A 371 -9.97 -25.91 -8.37
C GLU A 371 -9.37 -26.39 -7.08
N VAL A 372 -8.67 -25.50 -6.39
CA VAL A 372 -8.01 -25.79 -5.12
C VAL A 372 -8.25 -24.65 -4.14
N ALA A 373 -8.32 -24.96 -2.85
CA ALA A 373 -8.28 -23.98 -1.79
C ALA A 373 -7.50 -24.54 -0.59
N LEU A 374 -6.65 -23.70 0.00
CA LEU A 374 -5.87 -24.04 1.19
C LEU A 374 -6.49 -23.33 2.41
N LEU A 375 -7.14 -24.12 3.27
CA LEU A 375 -7.89 -23.58 4.40
C LEU A 375 -7.04 -23.47 5.67
N SER A 376 -5.94 -24.20 5.74
CA SER A 376 -5.17 -24.41 6.97
C SER A 376 -3.85 -25.07 6.64
N ARG A 377 -2.89 -25.03 7.58
CA ARG A 377 -1.60 -25.72 7.48
C ARG A 377 -1.73 -27.19 7.05
N SER A 378 -2.79 -27.89 7.47
CA SER A 378 -2.95 -29.33 7.22
C SER A 378 -4.21 -29.70 6.42
N TYR A 379 -5.02 -28.73 6.02
CA TYR A 379 -6.31 -28.98 5.38
C TYR A 379 -6.46 -28.17 4.09
N GLY A 380 -6.78 -28.85 3.00
CA GLY A 380 -7.16 -28.23 1.75
C GLY A 380 -8.37 -28.91 1.14
N VAL A 381 -8.89 -28.33 0.07
CA VAL A 381 -9.88 -28.94 -0.81
C VAL A 381 -9.38 -28.84 -2.25
N ALA A 382 -9.60 -29.89 -3.03
CA ALA A 382 -9.17 -29.93 -4.41
C ALA A 382 -10.21 -30.67 -5.25
N GLN A 383 -10.54 -30.10 -6.41
CA GLN A 383 -11.40 -30.70 -7.42
C GLN A 383 -10.65 -30.74 -8.75
N VAL A 384 -10.12 -31.90 -9.10
CA VAL A 384 -9.26 -32.06 -10.29
C VAL A 384 -9.86 -33.15 -11.18
N ARG A 385 -10.22 -32.79 -12.43
CA ARG A 385 -10.78 -33.71 -13.44
C ARG A 385 -11.94 -34.58 -12.91
N GLY A 386 -12.84 -33.98 -12.11
CA GLY A 386 -13.99 -34.67 -11.51
C GLY A 386 -13.69 -35.41 -10.20
N ILE A 387 -12.43 -35.55 -9.80
CA ILE A 387 -12.04 -36.13 -8.51
C ILE A 387 -12.08 -35.06 -7.44
N ALA A 388 -12.86 -35.32 -6.39
CA ALA A 388 -13.07 -34.44 -5.26
C ALA A 388 -12.27 -34.94 -4.04
N LEU A 389 -11.25 -34.20 -3.64
CA LEU A 389 -10.40 -34.49 -2.49
C LEU A 389 -10.59 -33.43 -1.39
N HIS A 390 -10.42 -33.85 -0.14
CA HIS A 390 -10.41 -32.95 1.01
C HIS A 390 -9.38 -33.40 2.06
N GLY A 391 -9.01 -32.50 2.98
CA GLY A 391 -8.06 -32.80 4.05
C GLY A 391 -6.61 -32.81 3.58
N TRP A 392 -5.78 -33.65 4.20
CA TRP A 392 -4.34 -33.67 3.93
C TRP A 392 -3.97 -34.05 2.48
N PRO A 393 -4.65 -35.01 1.79
CA PRO A 393 -4.31 -35.34 0.40
C PRO A 393 -4.62 -34.17 -0.55
N ALA A 394 -5.75 -33.48 -0.33
CA ALA A 394 -6.09 -32.28 -1.08
C ALA A 394 -5.13 -31.13 -0.80
N SER A 395 -4.67 -31.00 0.45
CA SER A 395 -3.65 -30.02 0.83
C SER A 395 -2.32 -30.26 0.10
N LEU A 396 -1.92 -31.53 -0.08
CA LEU A 396 -0.74 -31.88 -0.87
C LEU A 396 -0.92 -31.55 -2.36
N VAL A 397 -2.07 -31.90 -2.95
CA VAL A 397 -2.40 -31.58 -4.35
C VAL A 397 -2.39 -30.07 -4.59
N SER A 398 -2.99 -29.31 -3.69
CA SER A 398 -3.04 -27.84 -3.77
C SER A 398 -1.63 -27.24 -3.73
N ARG A 399 -0.78 -27.68 -2.79
CA ARG A 399 0.63 -27.25 -2.73
C ARG A 399 1.41 -27.64 -3.97
N ALA A 400 1.25 -28.86 -4.47
CA ALA A 400 1.89 -29.31 -5.71
C ALA A 400 1.48 -28.43 -6.91
N LEU A 401 0.21 -28.03 -6.97
CA LEU A 401 -0.29 -27.13 -8.00
C LEU A 401 0.37 -25.75 -7.89
N PHE A 402 0.40 -25.13 -6.71
CA PHE A 402 1.11 -23.85 -6.51
C PHE A 402 2.60 -23.94 -6.84
N LEU A 403 3.29 -25.03 -6.46
CA LEU A 403 4.69 -25.27 -6.83
C LEU A 403 4.85 -25.37 -8.34
N SER A 404 3.93 -26.02 -9.04
CA SER A 404 4.00 -26.13 -10.50
C SER A 404 3.96 -24.76 -11.20
N PHE A 405 3.30 -23.78 -10.58
CA PHE A 405 3.16 -22.45 -11.16
C PHE A 405 4.33 -21.50 -10.86
N MET A 406 5.10 -21.78 -9.81
CA MET A 406 6.31 -21.01 -9.49
C MET A 406 7.30 -21.08 -10.66
N PRO A 407 7.86 -19.93 -11.09
CA PRO A 407 8.62 -19.83 -12.34
C PRO A 407 10.01 -20.48 -12.28
N THR A 408 10.66 -20.49 -11.10
CA THR A 408 12.01 -21.05 -10.94
C THR A 408 12.03 -22.24 -9.98
N TRP A 409 12.88 -23.22 -10.26
CA TRP A 409 13.02 -24.41 -9.42
C TRP A 409 13.53 -24.06 -8.00
N ARG A 410 14.38 -23.03 -7.88
CA ARG A 410 14.89 -22.55 -6.59
C ARG A 410 13.75 -22.06 -5.68
N ARG A 411 12.82 -21.28 -6.25
CA ARG A 411 11.61 -20.81 -5.54
C ARG A 411 10.71 -21.99 -5.16
N ARG A 412 10.55 -22.98 -6.04
CA ARG A 412 9.80 -24.22 -5.73
C ARG A 412 10.41 -24.94 -4.53
N LEU A 413 11.72 -25.15 -4.54
CA LEU A 413 12.40 -25.83 -3.44
C LEU A 413 12.33 -25.02 -2.14
N ALA A 414 12.58 -23.70 -2.19
CA ALA A 414 12.49 -22.83 -1.03
C ALA A 414 11.09 -22.85 -0.40
N LEU A 415 10.03 -22.74 -1.22
CA LEU A 415 8.66 -22.81 -0.75
C LEU A 415 8.31 -24.18 -0.17
N ALA A 416 8.75 -25.26 -0.80
CA ALA A 416 8.54 -26.63 -0.31
C ALA A 416 9.24 -26.87 1.03
N LEU A 417 10.51 -26.47 1.15
CA LEU A 417 11.28 -26.55 2.40
C LEU A 417 10.66 -25.69 3.50
N HIS A 418 10.14 -24.51 3.15
CA HIS A 418 9.46 -23.66 4.11
C HIS A 418 8.17 -24.30 4.63
N TRP A 419 7.33 -24.86 3.76
CA TRP A 419 6.15 -25.60 4.22
C TRP A 419 6.53 -26.82 5.08
N MET A 420 7.59 -27.55 4.73
CA MET A 420 8.10 -28.66 5.55
C MET A 420 8.60 -28.17 6.92
N GLY A 421 9.34 -27.06 6.96
CA GLY A 421 9.83 -26.45 8.20
C GLY A 421 8.70 -25.93 9.08
N SER A 422 7.72 -25.23 8.49
CA SER A 422 6.52 -24.78 9.18
C SER A 422 5.69 -25.95 9.71
N ALA A 423 5.79 -27.15 9.10
CA ALA A 423 5.12 -28.35 9.60
C ALA A 423 5.77 -28.89 10.90
N LEU A 424 7.08 -28.71 11.04
CA LEU A 424 7.91 -29.25 12.13
C LEU A 424 8.13 -28.26 13.28
N LEU A 425 8.13 -26.96 13.00
CA LEU A 425 8.41 -25.88 13.96
C LEU A 425 7.11 -25.13 14.29
N SER A 426 7.00 -24.57 15.50
CA SER A 426 5.84 -23.77 15.92
C SER A 426 5.94 -22.33 15.41
N ASP A 427 4.82 -21.77 14.97
CA ASP A 427 4.73 -20.39 14.47
C ASP A 427 5.05 -19.38 15.58
N ARG A 428 5.79 -18.32 15.22
CA ARG A 428 6.21 -17.28 16.17
C ARG A 428 5.19 -16.16 16.23
N LEU A 429 4.74 -15.82 17.43
CA LEU A 429 3.87 -14.67 17.75
C LEU A 429 4.59 -13.32 17.65
N THR A 430 5.53 -13.16 16.71
CA THR A 430 6.27 -11.91 16.56
C THR A 430 5.46 -10.96 15.69
N PRO A 431 4.98 -9.81 16.21
CA PRO A 431 4.40 -8.76 15.38
C PRO A 431 5.44 -8.25 14.39
N LEU A 432 5.01 -7.81 13.22
CA LEU A 432 5.90 -7.12 12.28
C LEU A 432 5.61 -5.63 12.37
N PRO A 433 6.39 -4.85 13.15
CA PRO A 433 6.18 -3.41 13.25
C PRO A 433 6.60 -2.76 11.93
N ILE A 434 5.67 -2.72 10.98
CA ILE A 434 5.78 -1.90 9.78
C ILE A 434 4.96 -0.65 10.09
N GLY A 435 5.63 0.51 10.18
CA GLY A 435 4.97 1.80 10.36
C GLY A 435 3.94 2.00 9.24
N ARG A 436 2.74 2.44 9.59
CA ARG A 436 1.76 2.85 8.59
C ARG A 436 2.27 4.10 7.87
N SER A 437 2.01 4.16 6.57
CA SER A 437 2.00 5.42 5.79
C SER A 437 0.56 5.82 5.44
N ASN A 438 -0.38 5.70 6.40
CA ASN A 438 -1.76 6.17 6.23
C ASN A 438 -2.02 7.25 7.30
N MET A 439 -1.53 8.46 7.04
CA MET A 439 -1.57 9.56 8.00
C MET A 439 -2.99 9.99 8.38
N VAL A 440 -4.00 9.74 7.52
CA VAL A 440 -5.39 10.18 7.72
C VAL A 440 -6.38 9.07 7.33
N ILE A 441 -7.32 8.74 8.23
CA ILE A 441 -8.34 7.71 8.01
C ILE A 441 -9.75 8.31 8.18
N PRO A 442 -10.61 8.32 7.16
CA PRO A 442 -12.02 8.69 7.33
C PRO A 442 -12.75 7.64 8.17
N MET A 443 -13.60 8.09 9.10
CA MET A 443 -14.41 7.27 10.00
C MET A 443 -15.84 7.79 10.05
N ARG A 444 -16.82 6.89 10.21
CA ARG A 444 -18.23 7.24 10.42
C ARG A 444 -18.75 6.71 11.75
N PHE A 445 -19.69 7.45 12.33
CA PHE A 445 -20.33 7.14 13.60
C PHE A 445 -21.85 7.34 13.46
N ALA A 446 -22.64 6.41 14.01
CA ALA A 446 -24.09 6.55 14.05
C ALA A 446 -24.50 7.62 15.09
N ALA A 447 -25.70 8.19 15.00
CA ALA A 447 -26.20 9.10 16.03
C ALA A 447 -26.24 8.43 17.43
N GLY A 448 -25.72 9.11 18.45
CA GLY A 448 -25.61 8.62 19.82
C GLY A 448 -24.36 7.78 20.11
N GLU A 449 -23.55 7.46 19.10
CA GLU A 449 -22.33 6.67 19.26
C GLU A 449 -21.22 7.48 19.94
N THR A 450 -20.54 6.88 20.91
CA THR A 450 -19.42 7.54 21.61
C THR A 450 -18.14 7.36 20.81
N ILE A 451 -17.55 8.46 20.35
CA ILE A 451 -16.33 8.48 19.52
C ILE A 451 -15.08 8.30 20.38
N VAL A 452 -15.01 9.02 21.51
CA VAL A 452 -13.97 8.87 22.54
C VAL A 452 -14.59 9.04 23.92
N ARG A 453 -14.04 8.38 24.95
CA ARG A 453 -14.48 8.54 26.34
C ARG A 453 -13.44 9.27 27.18
N GLU A 454 -13.92 10.11 28.09
CA GLU A 454 -13.09 10.75 29.11
C GLU A 454 -12.27 9.69 29.88
N GLY A 455 -10.99 9.95 30.10
CA GLY A 455 -10.06 9.03 30.76
C GLY A 455 -9.41 7.98 29.85
N GLU A 456 -9.84 7.83 28.59
CA GLU A 456 -9.21 6.89 27.64
C GLU A 456 -7.78 7.30 27.28
N LEU A 457 -6.91 6.32 27.05
CA LEU A 457 -5.51 6.50 26.66
C LEU A 457 -5.30 6.59 25.14
N SER A 458 -6.37 6.65 24.36
CA SER A 458 -6.30 6.64 22.90
C SER A 458 -5.75 7.98 22.36
N GLY A 459 -4.66 7.92 21.59
CA GLY A 459 -3.98 9.07 20.98
C GLY A 459 -4.29 9.19 19.50
N ARG A 460 -5.49 9.66 19.18
CA ARG A 460 -5.88 10.03 17.80
C ARG A 460 -6.45 11.43 17.79
N PHE A 461 -6.12 12.18 16.76
CA PHE A 461 -6.70 13.48 16.46
C PHE A 461 -7.84 13.28 15.46
N TYR A 462 -8.95 14.01 15.62
CA TYR A 462 -10.13 13.90 14.77
C TYR A 462 -10.55 15.27 14.23
N ILE A 463 -10.91 15.33 12.94
CA ILE A 463 -11.53 16.49 12.29
C ILE A 463 -12.93 16.07 11.86
N VAL A 464 -13.97 16.80 12.25
CA VAL A 464 -15.34 16.54 11.83
C VAL A 464 -15.52 17.01 10.39
N THR A 465 -15.94 16.11 9.49
CA THR A 465 -16.18 16.45 8.08
C THR A 465 -17.66 16.53 7.73
N ALA A 466 -18.53 15.85 8.49
CA ALA A 466 -19.98 15.95 8.36
C ALA A 466 -20.68 15.55 9.67
N GLY A 467 -21.84 16.15 9.97
CA GLY A 467 -22.63 15.87 11.18
C GLY A 467 -22.13 16.61 12.43
N ASP A 468 -22.84 16.40 13.54
CA ASP A 468 -22.60 17.11 14.80
C ASP A 468 -22.20 16.14 15.92
N VAL A 469 -21.30 16.59 16.80
CA VAL A 469 -20.89 15.88 18.02
C VAL A 469 -21.01 16.78 19.24
N GLU A 470 -21.26 16.19 20.40
CA GLU A 470 -21.19 16.86 21.70
C GLU A 470 -19.98 16.38 22.50
N VAL A 471 -19.33 17.32 23.17
CA VAL A 471 -18.21 17.10 24.09
C VAL A 471 -18.76 17.19 25.50
N LEU A 472 -18.72 16.07 26.23
CA LEU A 472 -19.18 15.93 27.60
C LEU A 472 -18.00 15.77 28.54
N GLN A 473 -18.02 16.45 29.67
CA GLN A 473 -17.07 16.24 30.76
C GLN A 473 -17.81 15.95 32.05
N ARG A 474 -17.24 15.07 32.86
CA ARG A 474 -17.78 14.76 34.18
C ARG A 474 -17.34 15.82 35.19
N VAL A 475 -18.28 16.62 35.67
CA VAL A 475 -18.07 17.59 36.76
C VAL A 475 -18.97 17.18 37.92
N ASP A 476 -18.39 16.94 39.10
CA ASP A 476 -19.10 16.49 40.31
C ASP A 476 -19.93 15.19 40.14
N GLY A 477 -19.50 14.32 39.21
CA GLY A 477 -20.18 13.04 38.93
C GLY A 477 -21.30 13.12 37.88
N GLU A 478 -21.69 14.32 37.45
CA GLU A 478 -22.68 14.52 36.38
C GLU A 478 -22.00 14.83 35.04
N GLU A 479 -22.52 14.27 33.95
CA GLU A 479 -22.06 14.60 32.60
C GLU A 479 -22.65 15.92 32.15
N ARG A 480 -21.80 16.93 31.93
CA ARG A 480 -22.20 18.23 31.39
C ARG A 480 -21.64 18.38 29.98
N VAL A 481 -22.51 18.83 29.07
CA VAL A 481 -22.09 19.20 27.70
C VAL A 481 -21.30 20.51 27.79
N ILE A 482 -20.01 20.44 27.48
CA ILE A 482 -19.13 21.61 27.43
C ILE A 482 -19.29 22.33 26.10
N ARG A 483 -19.34 21.56 25.01
CA ARG A 483 -19.29 22.11 23.66
C ARG A 483 -20.00 21.20 22.66
N LYS A 484 -20.53 21.79 21.58
CA LYS A 484 -20.94 21.07 20.38
C LYS A 484 -19.97 21.41 19.26
N LEU A 485 -19.61 20.43 18.44
CA LEU A 485 -18.68 20.56 17.33
C LEU A 485 -19.38 20.09 16.05
N GLY A 486 -19.18 20.81 14.96
CA GLY A 486 -19.74 20.52 13.64
C GLY A 486 -18.65 20.41 12.56
N PRO A 487 -19.01 20.37 11.27
CA PRO A 487 -18.04 20.24 10.18
C PRO A 487 -16.98 21.34 10.20
N GLY A 488 -15.71 20.96 10.13
CA GLY A 488 -14.54 21.83 10.24
C GLY A 488 -13.95 21.94 11.64
N ASP A 489 -14.71 21.59 12.69
CA ASP A 489 -14.19 21.51 14.06
C ASP A 489 -13.34 20.24 14.26
N HIS A 490 -12.50 20.24 15.30
CA HIS A 490 -11.63 19.11 15.65
C HIS A 490 -11.67 18.78 17.15
N PHE A 491 -11.21 17.58 17.50
CA PHE A 491 -11.03 17.17 18.90
C PHE A 491 -9.95 16.10 19.05
N GLY A 492 -9.35 16.06 20.24
CA GLY A 492 -8.38 15.04 20.63
C GLY A 492 -6.92 15.45 20.54
N GLU A 493 -6.66 16.70 20.15
CA GLU A 493 -5.36 17.38 20.09
C GLU A 493 -4.60 17.35 21.41
N ILE A 494 -5.29 17.61 22.53
CA ILE A 494 -4.67 17.65 23.87
C ILE A 494 -4.06 16.30 24.25
N ALA A 495 -4.77 15.20 23.97
CA ALA A 495 -4.30 13.84 24.27
C ALA A 495 -3.20 13.40 23.28
N ALA A 496 -3.24 13.89 22.03
CA ALA A 496 -2.24 13.58 21.01
C ALA A 496 -0.89 14.26 21.30
N LEU A 497 -0.88 15.53 21.73
CA LEU A 497 0.35 16.30 21.99
C LEU A 497 0.98 15.99 23.36
N GLY A 498 0.16 15.86 24.40
CA GLY A 498 0.65 15.96 25.79
C GLY A 498 0.96 14.65 26.52
N ASN A 499 0.85 13.48 25.90
CA ASN A 499 0.89 12.17 26.60
C ASN A 499 -0.16 12.06 27.73
N ARG A 500 -1.36 12.63 27.52
CA ARG A 500 -2.44 12.72 28.52
C ARG A 500 -3.64 11.84 28.14
N ARG A 501 -4.42 11.42 29.14
CA ARG A 501 -5.73 10.78 28.95
C ARG A 501 -6.71 11.76 28.30
N ARG A 502 -7.72 11.26 27.60
CA ARG A 502 -8.83 12.07 27.07
C ARG A 502 -9.45 12.90 28.21
N THR A 503 -9.58 14.19 28.00
CA THR A 503 -10.10 15.16 28.99
C THR A 503 -11.62 15.27 29.00
N ALA A 504 -12.28 14.72 27.98
CA ALA A 504 -13.73 14.72 27.80
C ALA A 504 -14.17 13.52 26.94
N THR A 505 -15.43 13.13 27.08
CA THR A 505 -16.14 12.19 26.22
C THR A 505 -16.68 12.96 25.00
N VAL A 506 -16.58 12.38 23.80
CA VAL A 506 -17.21 12.96 22.59
C VAL A 506 -18.21 11.96 22.06
N ARG A 507 -19.45 12.39 21.85
CA ARG A 507 -20.57 11.57 21.37
C ARG A 507 -21.21 12.22 20.15
N SER A 508 -21.51 11.44 19.12
CA SER A 508 -22.21 11.92 17.94
C SER A 508 -23.67 12.24 18.27
N LEU A 509 -24.16 13.40 17.83
CA LEU A 509 -25.56 13.80 17.93
C LEU A 509 -26.35 13.36 16.70
N THR A 510 -25.74 13.45 15.53
CA THR A 510 -26.26 12.99 14.24
C THR A 510 -25.37 11.85 13.71
N PRO A 511 -25.71 11.19 12.59
CA PRO A 511 -24.69 10.46 11.85
C PRO A 511 -23.52 11.41 11.53
N THR A 512 -22.31 11.05 11.96
CA THR A 512 -21.13 11.92 11.89
C THR A 512 -20.02 11.23 11.10
N SER A 513 -19.37 11.98 10.21
CA SER A 513 -18.13 11.59 9.54
C SER A 513 -16.97 12.42 10.07
N VAL A 514 -15.81 11.79 10.29
CA VAL A 514 -14.59 12.45 10.75
C VAL A 514 -13.38 11.94 9.99
N LEU A 515 -12.33 12.74 9.87
CA LEU A 515 -10.97 12.30 9.52
C LEU A 515 -10.18 12.05 10.79
N SER A 516 -9.48 10.92 10.89
CA SER A 516 -8.73 10.54 12.07
C SER A 516 -7.25 10.34 11.76
N LEU A 517 -6.38 11.07 12.48
CA LEU A 517 -4.93 10.95 12.41
C LEU A 517 -4.40 10.23 13.65
N ALA A 518 -3.44 9.33 13.48
CA ALA A 518 -2.77 8.71 14.63
C ALA A 518 -1.84 9.74 15.30
N ARG A 519 -1.63 9.61 16.61
CA ARG A 519 -0.78 10.53 17.38
C ARG A 519 0.63 10.67 16.81
N GLN A 520 1.24 9.57 16.35
CA GLN A 520 2.60 9.62 15.79
C GLN A 520 2.65 10.47 14.52
N ASP A 521 1.65 10.29 13.65
CA ASP A 521 1.52 11.06 12.41
C ASP A 521 1.20 12.53 12.70
N PHE A 522 0.29 12.79 13.66
CA PHE A 522 -0.04 14.15 14.10
C PHE A 522 1.16 14.85 14.76
N ALA A 523 1.92 14.14 15.60
CA ALA A 523 3.14 14.67 16.20
C ALA A 523 4.20 14.97 15.14
N ALA A 524 4.38 14.08 14.15
CA ALA A 524 5.28 14.32 13.03
C ALA A 524 4.86 15.54 12.20
N LEU A 525 3.55 15.71 11.93
CA LEU A 525 3.02 16.89 11.25
C LEU A 525 3.28 18.17 12.05
N VAL A 526 3.07 18.15 13.36
CA VAL A 526 3.32 19.31 14.24
C VAL A 526 4.81 19.63 14.35
N GLU A 527 5.68 18.61 14.37
CA GLU A 527 7.13 18.79 14.42
C GLU A 527 7.70 19.39 13.13
N HIS A 528 7.13 19.04 11.97
CA HIS A 528 7.62 19.49 10.66
C HIS A 528 6.85 20.69 10.09
N LEU A 529 5.79 21.16 10.75
CA LEU A 529 5.02 22.36 10.39
C LEU A 529 4.99 23.33 11.58
N PRO A 530 5.99 24.22 11.73
CA PRO A 530 6.08 25.18 12.84
C PRO A 530 4.82 26.05 12.99
N ALA A 531 4.19 26.42 11.86
CA ALA A 531 2.93 27.17 11.85
C ALA A 531 1.77 26.41 12.53
N LEU A 532 1.75 25.07 12.43
CA LEU A 532 0.76 24.23 13.09
C LEU A 532 1.05 24.13 14.59
N HIS A 533 2.33 24.04 14.98
CA HIS A 533 2.77 24.05 16.38
C HIS A 533 2.37 25.36 17.08
N ASP A 534 2.70 26.50 16.47
CA ASP A 534 2.42 27.83 17.01
C ASP A 534 0.91 28.09 17.13
N ALA A 535 0.11 27.64 16.15
CA ALA A 535 -1.35 27.75 16.19
C ALA A 535 -1.99 26.89 17.30
N LEU A 536 -1.36 25.76 17.66
CA LEU A 536 -1.82 24.87 18.74
C LEU A 536 -1.40 25.40 20.12
N GLU A 537 -0.22 26.02 20.26
CA GLU A 537 0.24 26.64 21.51
C GLU A 537 -0.46 27.97 21.82
N ALA A 538 -0.86 28.73 20.79
CA ALA A 538 -1.61 29.99 20.95
C ALA A 538 -3.02 29.81 21.55
N TYR A 539 -3.49 28.57 21.75
CA TYR A 539 -4.73 28.29 22.47
C TYR A 539 -4.46 28.23 23.99
N PRO A 540 -4.99 29.16 24.80
CA PRO A 540 -4.81 29.08 26.24
C PRO A 540 -5.52 27.84 26.80
N THR A 541 -4.72 26.87 27.20
CA THR A 541 -5.14 25.81 28.12
C THR A 541 -5.19 26.42 29.52
N SER A 542 -6.37 26.75 30.05
CA SER A 542 -6.62 26.62 31.49
C SER A 542 -8.09 26.77 31.91
N PRO A 543 -8.53 26.00 32.91
CA PRO A 543 -9.77 26.20 33.63
C PRO A 543 -9.59 27.31 34.69
N SER A 544 -10.51 28.26 34.77
CA SER A 544 -10.65 29.07 35.99
C SER A 544 -12.12 29.08 36.41
N SER A 545 -12.44 28.18 37.33
CA SER A 545 -13.60 28.30 38.20
C SER A 545 -13.42 29.55 39.08
N PRO A 546 -14.42 30.43 39.21
CA PRO A 546 -14.32 31.56 40.13
C PRO A 546 -14.48 31.05 41.57
N SER A 547 -13.46 31.29 42.40
CA SER A 547 -13.58 31.16 43.86
C SER A 547 -14.40 32.36 44.39
N PRO A 548 -15.28 32.19 45.40
CA PRO A 548 -16.20 33.23 45.83
C PRO A 548 -15.45 34.28 46.67
N ALA A 549 -15.31 35.50 46.16
CA ALA A 549 -14.90 36.64 46.98
C ALA A 549 -16.12 37.15 47.78
N GLY A 550 -15.97 37.12 49.10
CA GLY A 550 -16.93 37.68 50.05
C GLY A 550 -17.03 39.21 49.94
N GLY A 551 -18.28 39.66 50.06
CA GLY A 551 -18.75 40.85 50.77
C GLY A 551 -17.95 42.17 50.72
N GLY A 552 -18.57 43.17 50.08
CA GLY A 552 -18.74 44.49 50.70
C GLY A 552 -18.26 45.70 49.89
N GLY A 553 -19.18 46.63 49.59
CA GLY A 553 -18.86 48.07 49.50
C GLY A 553 -19.21 48.84 48.23
N GLN A 554 -20.48 49.27 48.14
CA GLN A 554 -21.05 50.53 47.61
C GLN A 554 -20.35 51.45 46.58
N GLY A 555 -21.18 51.89 45.61
CA GLY A 555 -21.19 53.22 44.96
C GLY A 555 -20.52 53.24 43.58
N GLY A 556 -21.12 53.64 42.45
CA GLY A 556 -22.27 54.48 42.13
C GLY A 556 -21.85 55.38 40.96
N GLY A 557 -22.57 55.40 39.83
CA GLY A 557 -22.33 56.40 38.77
C GLY A 557 -22.61 55.95 37.33
N ARG A 558 -23.45 56.70 36.63
CA ARG A 558 -24.00 56.51 35.27
C ARG A 558 -23.15 57.18 34.16
N ALA A 559 -23.46 56.77 32.92
CA ALA A 559 -23.30 57.47 31.63
C ALA A 559 -21.86 57.53 31.06
N GLY A 560 -21.61 57.56 29.76
CA GLY A 560 -22.43 57.68 28.55
C GLY A 560 -21.48 57.74 27.35
N TRP A 561 -21.99 57.45 26.16
CA TRP A 561 -21.24 57.43 24.90
C TRP A 561 -20.76 58.83 24.49
N GLY A 562 -19.55 58.93 23.94
CA GLY A 562 -19.02 60.14 23.31
C GLY A 562 -17.70 59.87 22.57
N ALA A 563 -17.76 59.87 21.24
CA ALA A 563 -16.62 59.72 20.35
C ALA A 563 -15.81 61.02 20.22
N LEU A 564 -14.47 60.90 20.12
CA LEU A 564 -13.61 61.87 19.44
C LEU A 564 -12.29 61.22 18.98
N THR A 565 -12.14 61.19 17.66
CA THR A 565 -10.94 61.10 16.82
C THR A 565 -9.84 62.08 17.31
N THR A 566 -8.51 61.96 17.15
CA THR A 566 -7.58 61.18 16.33
C THR A 566 -6.16 61.60 16.76
N ARG A 567 -5.20 60.67 16.91
CA ARG A 567 -3.77 60.83 16.56
C ARG A 567 -3.01 59.49 16.76
N ARG A 568 -2.60 58.86 15.65
CA ARG A 568 -1.55 57.81 15.52
C ARG A 568 -0.20 58.52 15.22
N PRO A 569 1.02 57.90 15.32
CA PRO A 569 1.30 56.48 15.06
C PRO A 569 2.34 55.77 15.97
N GLY A 570 2.18 54.45 16.05
CA GLY A 570 3.14 53.46 16.54
C GLY A 570 2.58 52.09 16.13
N THR A 571 2.83 51.71 14.88
CA THR A 571 2.22 50.55 14.19
C THR A 571 2.79 49.23 14.71
N VAL A 572 1.98 48.53 15.47
CA VAL A 572 1.89 47.06 15.46
C VAL A 572 0.90 46.72 14.33
N PRO A 573 1.20 45.87 13.35
CA PRO A 573 0.18 45.21 12.55
C PRO A 573 -0.22 43.93 13.30
N ASP A 574 -1.34 43.92 14.03
CA ASP A 574 -2.68 43.56 13.56
C ASP A 574 -2.73 42.23 12.78
N LEU A 575 -3.12 41.19 13.52
CA LEU A 575 -4.21 40.26 13.20
C LEU A 575 -4.15 39.54 11.84
N LEU A 576 -3.64 38.31 11.86
CA LEU A 576 -4.11 37.26 10.96
C LEU A 576 -5.57 36.95 11.32
N CYS A 577 -6.45 37.18 10.34
CA CYS A 577 -7.87 36.92 10.43
C CYS A 577 -8.09 35.41 10.44
N TRP A 578 -8.79 34.86 11.45
CA TRP A 578 -9.02 33.42 11.56
C TRP A 578 -9.85 32.80 10.40
N SER A 579 -10.40 33.61 9.49
CA SER A 579 -10.93 33.11 8.21
C SER A 579 -9.83 32.57 7.28
N GLU A 580 -8.59 33.05 7.41
CA GLU A 580 -7.43 32.61 6.61
C GLU A 580 -6.80 31.33 7.19
N LEU A 581 -6.93 31.05 8.49
CA LEU A 581 -6.41 29.81 9.12
C LEU A 581 -7.39 28.62 9.05
N THR A 582 -8.70 28.88 9.15
CA THR A 582 -9.71 27.89 8.68
C THR A 582 -9.65 27.74 7.17
N GLY A 583 -9.20 28.80 6.48
CA GLY A 583 -8.80 28.77 5.08
C GLY A 583 -7.61 27.85 4.84
N LEU A 584 -6.55 27.92 5.66
CA LEU A 584 -5.30 27.14 5.49
C LEU A 584 -5.42 25.68 5.91
N VAL A 585 -6.15 25.35 6.98
CA VAL A 585 -6.45 23.95 7.33
C VAL A 585 -7.53 23.39 6.41
N GLY A 586 -8.48 24.24 6.00
CA GLY A 586 -9.44 23.94 4.94
C GLY A 586 -8.80 23.79 3.58
N GLU A 587 -7.71 24.50 3.28
CA GLU A 587 -6.87 24.44 2.08
C GLU A 587 -5.90 23.28 2.16
N VAL A 588 -5.26 22.96 3.28
CA VAL A 588 -4.45 21.73 3.38
C VAL A 588 -5.33 20.48 3.21
N VAL A 589 -6.61 20.55 3.61
CA VAL A 589 -7.62 19.51 3.35
C VAL A 589 -8.25 19.63 1.95
N ARG A 590 -8.29 20.83 1.34
CA ARG A 590 -8.67 21.04 -0.07
C ARG A 590 -7.54 20.72 -1.05
N ILE A 591 -6.28 20.86 -0.69
CA ILE A 591 -5.07 20.47 -1.43
C ILE A 591 -5.01 18.93 -1.48
N GLY A 592 -5.65 18.26 -0.52
CA GLY A 592 -5.96 16.83 -0.64
C GLY A 592 -7.10 16.48 -1.60
N LEU A 593 -7.87 17.46 -2.12
CA LEU A 593 -9.12 17.23 -2.86
C LEU A 593 -9.35 18.12 -4.11
N ALA A 594 -8.49 19.10 -4.41
CA ALA A 594 -8.47 19.94 -5.61
C ALA A 594 -7.03 20.48 -5.76
N GLU A 595 -6.44 20.33 -6.94
CA GLU A 595 -5.09 20.82 -7.31
C GLU A 595 -3.91 20.01 -6.73
N LEU A 596 -3.70 18.82 -7.32
CA LEU A 596 -2.36 18.45 -7.78
C LEU A 596 -2.10 19.27 -9.06
N ASP A 597 -1.56 20.49 -8.90
CA ASP A 597 -0.73 21.13 -9.93
C ASP A 597 0.16 22.22 -9.29
N VAL A 598 1.40 21.84 -9.00
CA VAL A 598 2.67 22.53 -9.30
C VAL A 598 2.70 24.06 -9.17
N ASP A 599 3.26 24.54 -8.06
CA ASP A 599 4.49 25.35 -8.11
C ASP A 599 4.98 25.72 -6.68
N ALA A 600 6.28 25.53 -6.48
CA ALA A 600 7.12 26.01 -5.37
C ALA A 600 7.16 25.20 -4.05
N LEU A 601 7.97 24.13 -4.04
CA LEU A 601 9.00 23.99 -3.00
C LEU A 601 10.22 23.23 -3.55
N VAL A 602 11.25 24.00 -3.93
CA VAL A 602 12.51 23.49 -4.48
C VAL A 602 13.38 22.91 -3.37
N ALA A 603 13.65 21.61 -3.42
CA ALA A 603 14.85 21.00 -2.84
C ALA A 603 15.54 20.18 -3.93
N ARG A 604 16.63 20.72 -4.50
CA ARG A 604 17.38 20.08 -5.60
C ARG A 604 18.37 19.06 -5.03
N ASP A 605 18.09 17.77 -5.22
CA ASP A 605 19.13 16.73 -5.19
C ASP A 605 19.91 16.80 -6.50
N VAL A 606 21.08 17.45 -6.48
CA VAL A 606 22.03 17.40 -7.61
C VAL A 606 23.04 16.29 -7.33
N VAL A 607 22.91 15.17 -8.05
CA VAL A 607 23.98 14.16 -8.14
C VAL A 607 24.95 14.63 -9.24
N LEU A 608 26.13 15.10 -8.83
CA LEU A 608 27.23 15.37 -9.76
C LEU A 608 28.04 14.08 -9.93
N GLU A 609 27.88 13.41 -11.07
CA GLU A 609 28.92 12.57 -11.65
C GLU A 609 29.68 13.43 -12.66
N ASP A 610 30.97 13.69 -12.45
CA ASP A 610 32.02 13.05 -13.26
C ASP A 610 33.44 13.54 -12.88
N ALA A 611 34.40 12.78 -13.39
CA ALA A 611 35.84 12.87 -13.30
C ALA A 611 36.44 14.18 -13.83
N GLU A 612 36.85 15.08 -12.93
CA GLU A 612 37.95 16.02 -13.25
C GLU A 612 38.77 16.50 -12.04
N TYR A 613 38.44 16.08 -10.80
CA TYR A 613 39.07 16.66 -9.59
C TYR A 613 39.61 15.66 -8.56
N GLY A 614 39.81 14.39 -8.92
CA GLY A 614 40.61 13.45 -8.11
C GLY A 614 40.05 13.13 -6.71
N LEU A 615 38.73 13.16 -6.52
CA LEU A 615 38.09 12.79 -5.26
C LEU A 615 37.77 11.28 -5.23
N ARG A 616 38.20 10.58 -4.18
CA ARG A 616 38.05 9.12 -4.05
C ARG A 616 36.60 8.71 -3.78
N ALA A 617 36.14 7.68 -4.49
CA ALA A 617 34.82 7.07 -4.34
C ALA A 617 34.54 6.60 -2.89
N GLY A 618 33.34 6.89 -2.39
CA GLY A 618 32.80 6.28 -1.17
C GLY A 618 32.37 7.20 -0.01
N ARG A 619 32.26 8.53 -0.18
CA ARG A 619 31.71 9.41 0.87
C ARG A 619 30.61 10.34 0.34
N ARG A 620 29.53 10.48 1.11
CA ARG A 620 28.43 11.43 0.86
C ARG A 620 28.88 12.83 1.26
N HIS A 621 28.56 13.83 0.45
CA HIS A 621 28.77 15.25 0.74
C HIS A 621 27.40 15.94 0.79
N PHE A 622 27.20 16.87 1.73
CA PHE A 622 25.94 17.61 1.90
C PHE A 622 26.21 19.11 1.72
N ALA A 623 25.33 19.79 0.98
CA ALA A 623 25.32 21.24 0.88
C ALA A 623 24.39 21.83 1.96
N VAL A 624 24.80 22.93 2.60
CA VAL A 624 24.00 23.61 3.63
C VAL A 624 23.87 25.09 3.28
N GLY A 625 22.67 25.51 2.91
CA GLY A 625 22.20 26.90 3.00
C GLY A 625 22.35 27.79 1.75
N ALA A 626 21.32 28.62 1.52
CA ALA A 626 21.29 29.72 0.56
C ALA A 626 20.67 30.96 1.23
N GLU A 627 21.48 31.98 1.47
CA GLU A 627 21.06 33.39 1.44
C GLU A 627 22.09 34.13 0.56
N ASP A 628 21.60 34.98 -0.34
CA ASP A 628 22.37 35.83 -1.28
C ASP A 628 23.22 35.13 -2.36
N GLY A 629 22.87 33.90 -2.76
CA GLY A 629 23.37 33.30 -4.01
C GLY A 629 24.86 32.93 -4.02
N GLN A 630 25.48 32.74 -2.85
CA GLN A 630 26.80 32.14 -2.71
C GLN A 630 26.70 30.74 -2.09
N LEU A 631 27.40 29.76 -2.69
CA LEU A 631 27.55 28.39 -2.18
C LEU A 631 28.89 28.26 -1.46
N VAL A 632 28.89 27.81 -0.20
CA VAL A 632 30.08 27.50 0.60
C VAL A 632 30.17 25.99 0.82
N LEU A 633 31.36 25.40 0.63
CA LEU A 633 31.63 23.97 0.82
C LEU A 633 32.56 23.77 2.04
N GLU A 634 32.15 22.95 3.02
CA GLU A 634 32.96 22.59 4.20
C GLU A 634 33.06 21.06 4.44
N ARG A 635 34.10 20.63 5.17
CA ARG A 635 34.46 19.23 5.47
C ARG A 635 34.26 18.96 6.98
N GLY A 636 33.56 17.89 7.36
CA GLY A 636 32.87 17.68 8.66
C GLY A 636 33.68 17.57 9.99
N ASP A 637 32.94 17.20 11.06
CA ASP A 637 33.18 17.46 12.52
C ASP A 637 34.22 16.59 13.27
N ILE A 638 34.81 17.11 14.35
CA ILE A 638 35.76 16.43 15.28
C ILE A 638 35.24 16.41 16.73
N GLU A 639 35.28 15.23 17.38
CA GLU A 639 35.17 15.07 18.84
C GLU A 639 36.53 14.63 19.43
N ILE A 640 36.97 15.27 20.53
CA ILE A 640 38.22 14.94 21.22
C ILE A 640 37.91 14.10 22.47
N LEU A 641 38.45 12.89 22.52
CA LEU A 641 38.34 11.96 23.65
C LEU A 641 39.68 11.85 24.39
N ALA A 642 39.66 11.84 25.73
CA ALA A 642 40.77 11.37 26.55
C ALA A 642 40.26 10.44 27.64
N ARG A 643 40.87 9.25 27.75
CA ARG A 643 40.49 8.18 28.69
C ARG A 643 38.99 7.80 28.61
N ASN A 644 38.45 7.68 27.40
CA ASN A 644 37.05 7.31 27.12
C ASN A 644 35.97 8.26 27.68
N GLN A 645 36.30 9.56 27.84
CA GLN A 645 35.29 10.61 27.97
C GLN A 645 35.58 11.76 27.00
N VAL A 646 34.51 12.41 26.51
CA VAL A 646 34.58 13.57 25.61
C VAL A 646 35.11 14.75 26.40
N VAL A 647 36.28 15.26 26.01
CA VAL A 647 36.96 16.36 26.72
C VAL A 647 36.92 17.67 25.94
N GLY A 648 36.35 17.67 24.73
CA GLY A 648 36.05 18.89 23.99
C GLY A 648 35.57 18.62 22.57
N ARG A 649 34.68 19.51 22.08
CA ARG A 649 34.40 19.69 20.65
C ARG A 649 34.98 21.05 20.26
N HIS A 650 35.72 21.09 19.16
CA HIS A 650 36.11 22.37 18.58
C HIS A 650 35.94 22.38 17.07
N LEU A 651 35.27 23.45 16.65
CA LEU A 651 34.86 23.84 15.31
C LEU A 651 35.92 24.75 14.68
N GLY A 652 36.06 24.69 13.36
CA GLY A 652 36.84 25.60 12.49
C GLY A 652 38.12 24.96 11.96
N GLY A 653 38.45 24.94 10.67
CA GLY A 653 37.85 25.49 9.45
C GLY A 653 39.00 25.75 8.47
N ASP A 654 38.81 25.49 7.16
CA ASP A 654 39.57 26.15 6.08
C ASP A 654 38.70 26.15 4.80
N LEU A 655 38.41 27.36 4.31
CA LEU A 655 37.58 27.69 3.16
C LEU A 655 38.26 27.28 1.84
N LEU A 656 37.61 26.45 1.01
CA LEU A 656 38.17 25.99 -0.27
C LEU A 656 37.78 26.85 -1.50
N GLY A 657 36.92 27.88 -1.37
CA GLY A 657 36.66 28.88 -2.42
C GLY A 657 35.17 29.11 -2.74
N CYS A 658 34.89 30.17 -3.52
CA CYS A 658 33.55 30.62 -3.92
C CYS A 658 33.35 30.54 -5.45
N VAL A 659 32.19 30.07 -5.93
CA VAL A 659 31.84 30.05 -7.37
C VAL A 659 30.61 30.94 -7.62
N ARG A 660 30.69 31.85 -8.61
CA ARG A 660 29.54 32.61 -9.14
C ARG A 660 28.99 31.91 -10.38
N LEU A 661 27.68 31.65 -10.42
CA LEU A 661 26.99 31.17 -11.62
C LEU A 661 26.45 32.37 -12.41
N HIS A 662 26.82 32.47 -13.69
CA HIS A 662 26.20 33.40 -14.64
C HIS A 662 25.17 32.62 -15.49
N PRO A 663 23.98 33.16 -15.77
CA PRO A 663 23.04 32.55 -16.70
C PRO A 663 23.47 32.87 -18.13
N LEU A 664 23.33 31.93 -19.09
CA LEU A 664 23.13 32.12 -20.55
C LEU A 664 23.28 30.75 -21.28
N GLN A 665 22.25 30.33 -22.03
CA GLN A 665 22.18 30.30 -23.51
C GLN A 665 23.11 29.30 -24.24
N SER A 666 22.48 28.34 -24.93
CA SER A 666 22.90 27.51 -26.09
C SER A 666 24.39 27.20 -26.31
N LEU A 667 24.74 25.91 -26.40
CA LEU A 667 25.87 25.44 -27.22
C LEU A 667 25.69 23.99 -27.70
N ASP A 668 25.74 23.81 -29.01
CA ASP A 668 25.95 22.56 -29.78
C ASP A 668 27.44 22.19 -29.77
N VAL A 669 27.85 20.93 -29.51
CA VAL A 669 29.04 20.26 -30.12
C VAL A 669 28.91 18.71 -30.02
N ASP A 670 29.44 18.06 -31.06
CA ASP A 670 29.37 16.64 -31.45
C ASP A 670 30.65 15.81 -31.12
N VAL A 671 30.46 14.48 -30.94
CA VAL A 671 31.31 13.23 -30.94
C VAL A 671 32.81 13.18 -30.51
N ASP A 672 33.19 12.15 -29.71
CA ASP A 672 34.12 11.03 -30.07
C ASP A 672 34.33 9.96 -28.94
N GLN A 673 34.22 8.66 -29.29
CA GLN A 673 34.28 7.38 -28.49
C GLN A 673 35.65 7.05 -27.79
N PRO A 674 35.88 5.91 -27.03
CA PRO A 674 35.09 4.66 -26.77
C PRO A 674 35.05 4.08 -25.30
N LEU A 675 34.23 3.02 -25.16
CA LEU A 675 33.91 2.11 -24.03
C LEU A 675 35.07 1.52 -23.18
N GLY A 676 34.77 1.15 -21.91
CA GLY A 676 35.53 0.16 -21.12
C GLY A 676 34.89 -0.22 -19.76
N ASP A 677 34.73 -1.52 -19.50
CA ASP A 677 33.99 -2.20 -18.43
C ASP A 677 34.48 -2.03 -16.97
N VAL A 678 33.60 -2.24 -15.97
CA VAL A 678 33.62 -3.33 -14.96
C VAL A 678 32.66 -3.03 -13.79
N LEU A 679 31.75 -3.96 -13.51
CA LEU A 679 30.78 -3.95 -12.41
C LEU A 679 31.25 -4.98 -11.36
N VAL A 680 31.48 -4.56 -10.11
CA VAL A 680 31.68 -5.47 -8.96
C VAL A 680 30.65 -5.13 -7.88
N ALA A 681 29.74 -6.07 -7.62
CA ALA A 681 28.79 -6.03 -6.53
C ALA A 681 29.41 -6.62 -5.25
N VAL A 682 29.16 -5.99 -4.10
CA VAL A 682 29.46 -6.59 -2.78
C VAL A 682 28.24 -6.44 -1.88
N ASP A 683 27.77 -7.58 -1.35
CA ASP A 683 26.68 -7.71 -0.36
C ASP A 683 27.01 -7.01 0.97
N PRO A 684 26.03 -6.45 1.70
CA PRO A 684 26.25 -5.96 3.05
C PRO A 684 26.23 -7.10 4.08
N ILE A 685 27.33 -7.25 4.82
CA ILE A 685 27.41 -8.05 6.06
C ILE A 685 26.96 -7.16 7.23
N VAL A 686 25.99 -7.65 8.00
CA VAL A 686 25.59 -7.08 9.29
C VAL A 686 26.64 -7.45 10.34
N LEU A 687 27.24 -6.46 11.00
CA LEU A 687 28.02 -6.66 12.22
C LEU A 687 27.25 -6.08 13.41
N GLY A 688 26.93 -6.97 14.36
CA GLY A 688 26.45 -6.59 15.68
C GLY A 688 27.61 -6.11 16.56
N GLU A 689 27.29 -5.20 17.46
CA GLU A 689 28.16 -4.70 18.51
C GLU A 689 28.59 -5.83 19.45
N ASP A 690 29.89 -6.08 19.52
CA ASP A 690 30.65 -6.38 20.75
C ASP A 690 32.04 -6.92 20.36
N ALA A 691 33.08 -6.08 20.47
CA ALA A 691 34.47 -6.54 20.42
C ALA A 691 35.39 -5.57 21.19
N ASN A 692 35.71 -5.95 22.43
CA ASN A 692 37.07 -5.80 22.93
C ASN A 692 37.85 -7.03 22.44
N GLU A 693 39.08 -6.81 22.00
CA GLU A 693 40.09 -7.77 21.51
C GLU A 693 40.26 -7.85 19.98
N GLY A 694 41.53 -7.96 19.58
CA GLY A 694 42.06 -7.52 18.30
C GLY A 694 41.68 -8.39 17.11
N VAL A 695 41.64 -7.73 15.95
CA VAL A 695 41.37 -8.33 14.64
C VAL A 695 42.52 -9.24 14.23
N VAL A 696 42.27 -10.55 14.20
CA VAL A 696 43.06 -11.55 13.47
C VAL A 696 42.20 -12.06 12.30
N ALA A 697 42.62 -11.79 11.07
CA ALA A 697 41.96 -12.32 9.89
C ALA A 697 42.21 -13.84 9.79
N THR A 698 41.14 -14.63 9.67
CA THR A 698 41.23 -16.07 9.38
C THR A 698 40.28 -16.44 8.24
N GLU A 699 40.84 -17.04 7.18
CA GLU A 699 40.08 -17.61 6.07
C GLU A 699 39.78 -19.10 6.36
N ARG A 700 38.53 -19.53 6.21
CA ARG A 700 38.12 -20.92 6.48
C ARG A 700 38.14 -21.73 5.19
N ARG A 701 39.22 -22.49 4.95
CA ARG A 701 39.20 -23.65 4.03
C ARG A 701 39.64 -24.92 4.75
N ALA A 702 38.73 -25.89 4.80
CA ALA A 702 38.98 -27.31 5.08
C ALA A 702 39.95 -27.66 6.25
N GLY A 703 39.75 -27.04 7.42
CA GLY A 703 40.06 -27.70 8.70
C GLY A 703 41.53 -27.79 9.16
N ARG A 704 42.45 -26.91 8.74
CA ARG A 704 43.76 -26.72 9.41
C ARG A 704 44.19 -25.24 9.39
N PHE A 705 44.70 -24.72 10.51
CA PHE A 705 45.22 -23.35 10.64
C PHE A 705 46.72 -23.31 10.36
N GLY A 706 47.16 -22.36 9.52
CA GLY A 706 48.57 -22.02 9.28
C GLY A 706 48.74 -20.50 9.15
N ARG A 707 49.83 -19.96 9.69
CA ARG A 707 50.14 -18.52 9.81
C ARG A 707 50.89 -18.04 8.56
N ALA A 708 50.48 -16.94 7.95
CA ALA A 708 51.24 -16.26 6.90
C ALA A 708 51.29 -14.75 7.18
N GLU A 709 52.50 -14.19 7.19
CA GLU A 709 52.79 -12.75 7.22
C GLU A 709 52.70 -12.18 5.80
N ILE A 710 52.26 -10.92 5.67
CA ILE A 710 52.28 -10.15 4.42
C ILE A 710 53.03 -8.85 4.70
N ASP A 711 54.00 -8.55 3.82
CA ASP A 711 54.77 -7.31 3.67
C ASP A 711 53.93 -6.26 2.90
#